data_AF-A0A496CSS4-F1
#
_entry.id   AF-A0A496CSS4-F1
#
_cell.length_a   1.000
_cell.length_b   1.000
_cell.length_c   1.000
_cell.angle_alpha   90.00
_cell.angle_beta   90.00
_cell.angle_gamma   90.00
#
_symmetry.space_group_name_H-M   'P 1'
#
loop_
_entity.id
_entity.type
_entity.pdbx_description
1 polymer ?
#
loop_
_entity_poly.entity_id
_entity_poly.type
_entity_poly.pdbx_seq_one_letter_code
_entity_poly.pdbx_strand_id
1 'polypeptide(L)'
;MFSRLFELIRKEDIVLFIGAGFSLKAGYPGGNRLAEIIYNDLTNTEKTHINPNIGLMDLAEEYIQIRHGSRNSLIQILKNEFNKNPLDLTSHNLIASIPHFHDIITTNYDTLFEQVYKSDCNVIVSDANCPYIDEQKVNIFKIHGNITQPDSIIISKSDYTRYFDTIRNPVMWNYVRSLFATKSVLFIGYGYEDGNIESIFTKLLESIGDNRKEIFLIAPNIPSHKVERLHRYRINYFDSTGEIFLDALINNIKQNIVKDFKEKRVTTETYSKFCRNNGLEVSILPKEDKNIILSINPISEYPAKSQISFTVPNELKDKIFNPKYKQYNKELKEINGIKFSEMPSLKLEKNELIDYFFSANDITFSTKDEISALYIVDYPQKKGYISIHTQNAQYYSNMKYEIYKVDNETLNMKIRTPLYTYEIIINIDRINNKYNFTGNPQFTDYYSNKYEAIYWMNLLVYLCTGNNIEVIIDDKTIMISPNVNKQGELLYRKGIEYYEIIDQIEKIIHRKFKKHKNINNERYDKAQKVLHFLNQKAIIIPPIECKDLTFEVEPNSSIIKDYQNDNNNKYAMAFSRDIPSIKLNDEIFKIGFENVLYKSCIVSSCKLLSNGNYSITVHNEEDAQILYSTESIRQENQTLYLK
;
A
#
# COMPACT_ATOMS: atom_id res chain seq x y z
N MET A 1 -24.38 -18.79 -10.31
CA MET A 1 -25.70 -19.17 -9.76
C MET A 1 -26.33 -18.00 -8.99
N PHE A 2 -25.67 -17.43 -7.97
CA PHE A 2 -26.26 -16.39 -7.11
C PHE A 2 -25.89 -14.94 -7.44
N SER A 3 -25.40 -14.63 -8.65
CA SER A 3 -24.69 -13.37 -8.94
C SER A 3 -25.47 -12.10 -8.55
N ARG A 4 -26.76 -12.03 -8.89
CA ARG A 4 -27.62 -10.88 -8.53
C ARG A 4 -27.88 -10.77 -7.03
N LEU A 5 -28.13 -11.90 -6.37
CA LEU A 5 -28.34 -11.96 -4.93
C LEU A 5 -27.09 -11.51 -4.15
N PHE A 6 -25.91 -11.98 -4.58
CA PHE A 6 -24.63 -11.53 -3.99
C PHE A 6 -24.40 -10.04 -4.16
N GLU A 7 -24.73 -9.47 -5.33
CA GLU A 7 -24.65 -8.03 -5.57
C GLU A 7 -25.51 -7.24 -4.58
N LEU A 8 -26.75 -7.66 -4.36
CA LEU A 8 -27.68 -7.00 -3.43
C LEU A 8 -27.21 -7.09 -1.98
N ILE A 9 -26.71 -8.27 -1.55
CA ILE A 9 -26.16 -8.45 -0.20
C ILE A 9 -24.93 -7.56 0.02
N ARG A 10 -24.00 -7.52 -0.94
CA ARG A 10 -22.80 -6.68 -0.87
C ARG A 10 -23.09 -5.18 -0.82
N LYS A 11 -24.27 -4.79 -1.34
CA LYS A 11 -24.79 -3.43 -1.29
C LYS A 11 -25.67 -3.15 -0.05
N GLU A 12 -25.79 -4.12 0.85
CA GLU A 12 -26.63 -4.03 2.06
C GLU A 12 -28.13 -3.78 1.74
N ASP A 13 -28.56 -4.09 0.50
CA ASP A 13 -29.90 -3.85 -0.03
C ASP A 13 -30.80 -5.09 0.09
N ILE A 14 -30.67 -5.78 1.22
CA ILE A 14 -31.40 -7.01 1.49
C ILE A 14 -31.80 -7.13 2.97
N VAL A 15 -32.94 -7.76 3.21
CA VAL A 15 -33.35 -8.25 4.53
C VAL A 15 -33.41 -9.77 4.51
N LEU A 16 -32.89 -10.38 5.59
CA LEU A 16 -32.84 -11.82 5.72
C LEU A 16 -34.07 -12.32 6.48
N PHE A 17 -34.73 -13.35 5.95
CA PHE A 17 -35.90 -13.98 6.55
C PHE A 17 -35.57 -15.46 6.83
N ILE A 18 -35.46 -15.83 8.10
CA ILE A 18 -34.91 -17.10 8.56
C ILE A 18 -35.98 -17.98 9.22
N GLY A 19 -36.11 -19.21 8.71
CA GLY A 19 -36.99 -20.24 9.25
C GLY A 19 -36.30 -21.25 10.16
N ALA A 20 -37.09 -22.23 10.61
CA ALA A 20 -36.68 -23.22 11.61
C ALA A 20 -35.55 -24.15 11.11
N GLY A 21 -35.28 -24.18 9.81
CA GLY A 21 -34.19 -24.94 9.21
C GLY A 21 -32.81 -24.58 9.78
N PHE A 22 -32.60 -23.35 10.25
CA PHE A 22 -31.36 -22.95 10.93
C PHE A 22 -31.22 -23.55 12.34
N SER A 23 -32.35 -23.81 13.01
CA SER A 23 -32.37 -24.34 14.38
C SER A 23 -32.25 -25.88 14.42
N LEU A 24 -32.41 -26.57 13.28
CA LEU A 24 -32.38 -28.04 13.22
C LEU A 24 -31.03 -28.64 13.67
N LYS A 25 -29.90 -28.07 13.21
CA LYS A 25 -28.55 -28.53 13.61
C LYS A 25 -28.27 -28.28 15.09
N ALA A 26 -28.86 -27.23 15.66
CA ALA A 26 -28.80 -26.95 17.08
C ALA A 26 -29.58 -27.97 17.94
N GLY A 27 -30.31 -28.91 17.30
CA GLY A 27 -31.11 -29.93 17.97
C GLY A 27 -32.54 -29.50 18.26
N TYR A 28 -32.98 -28.36 17.71
CA TYR A 28 -34.32 -27.81 17.98
C TYR A 28 -35.33 -28.29 16.93
N PRO A 29 -36.59 -28.55 17.31
CA PRO A 29 -37.55 -29.14 16.39
C PRO A 29 -38.03 -28.13 15.35
N GLY A 30 -38.12 -28.57 14.08
CA GLY A 30 -38.92 -27.90 13.07
C GLY A 30 -40.42 -28.08 13.30
N GLY A 31 -41.27 -27.43 12.50
CA GLY A 31 -42.73 -27.40 12.71
C GLY A 31 -43.38 -28.79 12.85
N ASN A 32 -43.03 -29.73 11.97
CA ASN A 32 -43.58 -31.09 12.01
C ASN A 32 -43.16 -31.86 13.26
N ARG A 33 -41.88 -31.80 13.60
CA ARG A 33 -41.36 -32.47 14.78
C ARG A 33 -41.97 -31.88 16.05
N LEU A 34 -42.20 -30.57 16.08
CA LEU A 34 -42.90 -29.91 17.17
C LEU A 34 -44.36 -30.39 17.28
N ALA A 35 -45.06 -30.56 16.14
CA ALA A 35 -46.41 -31.12 16.13
C ALA A 35 -46.42 -32.55 16.69
N GLU A 36 -45.46 -33.40 16.31
CA GLU A 36 -45.32 -34.75 16.87
C GLU A 36 -45.10 -34.71 18.39
N ILE A 37 -44.27 -33.80 18.90
CA ILE A 37 -44.00 -33.65 20.34
C ILE A 37 -45.29 -33.27 21.09
N ILE A 38 -46.05 -32.29 20.57
CA ILE A 38 -47.33 -31.86 21.14
C ILE A 38 -48.36 -33.01 21.11
N TYR A 39 -48.45 -33.71 19.97
CA TYR A 39 -49.36 -34.85 19.84
C TYR A 39 -49.01 -35.98 20.80
N ASN A 40 -47.72 -36.24 21.04
CA ASN A 40 -47.28 -37.30 21.93
C ASN A 40 -47.56 -37.02 23.41
N ASP A 41 -47.66 -35.75 23.81
CA ASP A 41 -48.08 -35.34 25.16
C ASP A 41 -49.56 -35.65 25.46
N LEU A 42 -50.40 -35.82 24.43
CA LEU A 42 -51.79 -36.23 24.59
C LEU A 42 -51.91 -37.64 25.16
N THR A 43 -52.89 -37.84 26.04
CA THR A 43 -53.28 -39.15 26.56
C THR A 43 -53.87 -40.03 25.44
N ASN A 44 -53.88 -41.35 25.65
CA ASN A 44 -54.45 -42.28 24.67
C ASN A 44 -55.93 -41.99 24.35
N THR A 45 -56.70 -41.49 25.32
CA THR A 45 -58.09 -41.07 25.15
C THR A 45 -58.23 -39.75 24.39
N GLU A 46 -57.31 -38.81 24.55
CA GLU A 46 -57.34 -37.55 23.80
C GLU A 46 -56.96 -37.77 22.33
N LYS A 47 -56.01 -38.67 22.08
CA LYS A 47 -55.57 -39.05 20.73
C LYS A 47 -56.70 -39.63 19.87
N THR A 48 -57.73 -40.25 20.46
CA THR A 48 -58.88 -40.77 19.67
C THR A 48 -59.75 -39.67 19.09
N HIS A 49 -59.63 -38.43 19.58
CA HIS A 49 -60.43 -37.29 19.13
C HIS A 49 -59.65 -36.32 18.23
N ILE A 50 -58.34 -36.51 18.07
CA ILE A 50 -57.48 -35.66 17.25
C ILE A 50 -56.92 -36.45 16.08
N ASN A 51 -57.07 -35.94 14.87
CA ASN A 51 -56.42 -36.54 13.70
C ASN A 51 -54.89 -36.32 13.78
N PRO A 52 -54.07 -37.39 13.75
CA PRO A 52 -52.60 -37.28 13.88
C PRO A 52 -51.92 -36.53 12.73
N ASN A 53 -52.62 -36.35 11.59
CA ASN A 53 -52.06 -35.73 10.38
C ASN A 53 -52.48 -34.26 10.21
N ILE A 54 -53.01 -33.60 11.25
CA ILE A 54 -53.29 -32.16 11.19
C ILE A 54 -52.00 -31.35 11.37
N GLY A 55 -51.93 -30.18 10.73
CA GLY A 55 -50.76 -29.31 10.83
C GLY A 55 -50.57 -28.73 12.23
N LEU A 56 -49.35 -28.25 12.52
CA LEU A 56 -48.98 -27.68 13.82
C LEU A 56 -49.97 -26.62 14.33
N MET A 57 -50.46 -25.76 13.44
CA MET A 57 -51.38 -24.68 13.79
C MET A 57 -52.73 -25.16 14.32
N ASP A 58 -53.34 -26.11 13.62
CA ASP A 58 -54.62 -26.70 14.03
C ASP A 58 -54.42 -27.62 15.25
N LEU A 59 -53.31 -28.38 15.31
CA LEU A 59 -52.98 -29.20 16.48
C LEU A 59 -52.80 -28.36 17.75
N ALA A 60 -52.09 -27.23 17.66
CA ALA A 60 -51.89 -26.34 18.80
C ALA A 60 -53.23 -25.75 19.29
N GLU A 61 -54.15 -25.46 18.37
CA GLU A 61 -55.51 -25.00 18.72
C GLU A 61 -56.29 -26.09 19.47
N GLU A 62 -56.35 -27.31 18.91
CA GLU A 62 -57.02 -28.46 19.56
C GLU A 62 -56.41 -28.75 20.93
N TYR A 63 -55.08 -28.74 21.03
CA TYR A 63 -54.37 -28.96 22.29
C TYR A 63 -54.75 -27.91 23.36
N ILE A 64 -54.84 -26.63 22.98
CA ILE A 64 -55.29 -25.56 23.88
C ILE A 64 -56.75 -25.77 24.31
N GLN A 65 -57.62 -26.20 23.39
CA GLN A 65 -59.03 -26.44 23.68
C GLN A 65 -59.24 -27.60 24.66
N ILE A 66 -58.52 -28.71 24.49
CA ILE A 66 -58.53 -29.85 25.42
C ILE A 66 -58.05 -29.43 26.82
N ARG A 67 -57.12 -28.46 26.90
CA ARG A 67 -56.64 -27.88 28.15
C ARG A 67 -57.51 -26.71 28.64
N HIS A 68 -58.79 -26.67 28.24
CA HIS A 68 -59.79 -25.67 28.65
C HIS A 68 -59.38 -24.22 28.35
N GLY A 69 -58.70 -23.99 27.24
CA GLY A 69 -58.23 -22.66 26.82
C GLY A 69 -56.90 -22.24 27.47
N SER A 70 -56.33 -23.05 28.36
CA SER A 70 -55.04 -22.77 28.98
C SER A 70 -53.88 -23.06 28.02
N ARG A 71 -53.00 -22.08 27.83
CA ARG A 71 -51.74 -22.24 27.06
C ARG A 71 -50.60 -22.83 27.89
N ASN A 72 -50.77 -22.98 29.21
CA ASN A 72 -49.65 -23.23 30.12
C ASN A 72 -48.86 -24.50 29.75
N SER A 73 -49.52 -25.63 29.54
CA SER A 73 -48.85 -26.89 29.21
C SER A 73 -48.16 -26.84 27.85
N LEU A 74 -48.77 -26.19 26.85
CA LEU A 74 -48.16 -25.97 25.54
C LEU A 74 -46.88 -25.13 25.67
N ILE A 75 -46.92 -24.04 26.44
CA ILE A 75 -45.74 -23.22 26.72
C ILE A 75 -44.66 -24.02 27.45
N GLN A 76 -45.01 -24.91 28.37
CA GLN A 76 -44.02 -25.77 29.04
C GLN A 76 -43.34 -26.72 28.05
N ILE A 77 -44.08 -27.32 27.11
CA ILE A 77 -43.51 -28.13 26.03
C ILE A 77 -42.51 -27.29 25.22
N LEU A 78 -42.90 -26.09 24.80
CA LEU A 78 -42.01 -25.21 24.04
C LEU A 78 -40.76 -24.84 24.85
N LYS A 79 -40.90 -24.52 26.14
CA LYS A 79 -39.76 -24.19 27.00
C LYS A 79 -38.81 -25.37 27.17
N ASN A 80 -39.35 -26.57 27.34
CA ASN A 80 -38.56 -27.78 27.46
C ASN A 80 -37.75 -28.05 26.19
N GLU A 81 -38.31 -27.77 25.01
CA GLU A 81 -37.62 -28.00 23.74
C GLU A 81 -36.61 -26.89 23.39
N PHE A 82 -37.00 -25.61 23.52
CA PHE A 82 -36.23 -24.47 23.00
C PHE A 82 -35.27 -23.82 24.02
N ASN A 83 -35.28 -24.23 25.30
CA ASN A 83 -34.28 -23.78 26.29
C ASN A 83 -33.13 -24.79 26.50
N LYS A 84 -33.07 -25.87 25.71
CA LYS A 84 -31.96 -26.84 25.76
C LYS A 84 -30.66 -26.18 25.30
N ASN A 85 -29.50 -26.63 25.78
CA ASN A 85 -28.23 -26.18 25.23
C ASN A 85 -28.12 -26.61 23.75
N PRO A 86 -27.75 -25.70 22.82
CA PRO A 86 -27.67 -26.03 21.41
C PRO A 86 -26.52 -27.01 21.14
N LEU A 87 -26.75 -27.98 20.25
CA LEU A 87 -25.75 -28.97 19.86
C LEU A 87 -24.72 -28.40 18.87
N ASP A 88 -25.15 -27.49 17.99
CA ASP A 88 -24.35 -26.91 16.92
C ASP A 88 -24.87 -25.50 16.56
N LEU A 89 -23.97 -24.51 16.57
CA LEU A 89 -24.26 -23.11 16.22
C LEU A 89 -23.56 -22.67 14.92
N THR A 90 -22.98 -23.58 14.15
CA THR A 90 -22.16 -23.28 12.96
C THR A 90 -22.91 -22.38 11.98
N SER A 91 -24.15 -22.70 11.62
CA SER A 91 -24.94 -21.89 10.67
C SER A 91 -25.27 -20.48 11.22
N HIS A 92 -25.52 -20.36 12.53
CA HIS A 92 -25.76 -19.07 13.19
C HIS A 92 -24.49 -18.22 13.22
N ASN A 93 -23.34 -18.84 13.54
CA ASN A 93 -22.03 -18.19 13.52
C ASN A 93 -21.65 -17.73 12.11
N LEU A 94 -21.97 -18.50 11.06
CA LEU A 94 -21.76 -18.08 9.67
C LEU A 94 -22.56 -16.82 9.33
N ILE A 95 -23.84 -16.76 9.71
CA ILE A 95 -24.65 -15.55 9.54
C ILE A 95 -24.06 -14.36 10.32
N ALA A 96 -23.71 -14.56 11.60
CA ALA A 96 -23.12 -13.52 12.43
C ALA A 96 -21.75 -13.01 11.93
N SER A 97 -21.02 -13.84 11.17
CA SER A 97 -19.77 -13.44 10.53
C SER A 97 -19.95 -12.48 9.34
N ILE A 98 -21.19 -12.32 8.84
CA ILE A 98 -21.54 -11.48 7.69
C ILE A 98 -22.25 -10.21 8.19
N PRO A 99 -21.52 -9.09 8.38
CA PRO A 99 -22.10 -7.86 8.94
C PRO A 99 -22.99 -7.08 7.96
N HIS A 100 -23.23 -7.60 6.75
CA HIS A 100 -24.07 -6.95 5.74
C HIS A 100 -25.56 -7.07 6.06
N PHE A 101 -25.94 -8.00 6.94
CA PHE A 101 -27.32 -8.21 7.36
C PHE A 101 -27.63 -7.36 8.60
N HIS A 102 -28.21 -6.18 8.38
CA HIS A 102 -28.63 -5.26 9.44
C HIS A 102 -29.97 -5.63 10.07
N ASP A 103 -30.85 -6.26 9.29
CA ASP A 103 -32.17 -6.68 9.73
C ASP A 103 -32.36 -8.18 9.46
N ILE A 104 -32.74 -8.93 10.49
CA ILE A 104 -33.09 -10.35 10.40
C ILE A 104 -34.52 -10.51 10.88
N ILE A 105 -35.38 -11.07 10.05
CA ILE A 105 -36.74 -11.44 10.41
C ILE A 105 -36.77 -12.95 10.60
N THR A 106 -37.36 -13.43 11.69
CA THR A 106 -37.44 -14.87 11.96
C THR A 106 -38.77 -15.28 12.57
N THR A 107 -39.19 -16.48 12.20
CA THR A 107 -40.34 -17.20 12.76
C THR A 107 -39.94 -18.14 13.90
N ASN A 108 -38.66 -18.16 14.27
CA ASN A 108 -38.12 -19.09 15.26
C ASN A 108 -38.32 -18.55 16.68
N TYR A 109 -38.72 -19.42 17.60
CA TYR A 109 -38.96 -19.05 19.00
C TYR A 109 -37.67 -18.99 19.82
N ASP A 110 -36.65 -19.74 19.42
CA ASP A 110 -35.37 -19.90 20.10
C ASP A 110 -34.48 -18.66 20.17
N THR A 111 -33.49 -18.66 21.06
CA THR A 111 -32.58 -17.53 21.30
C THR A 111 -31.21 -17.69 20.62
N LEU A 112 -31.10 -18.51 19.57
CA LEU A 112 -29.80 -18.91 19.02
C LEU A 112 -29.08 -17.76 18.33
N PHE A 113 -29.79 -16.88 17.63
CA PHE A 113 -29.18 -15.67 17.05
C PHE A 113 -28.72 -14.70 18.13
N GLU A 114 -29.50 -14.53 19.19
CA GLU A 114 -29.15 -13.71 20.35
C GLU A 114 -27.87 -14.22 21.02
N GLN A 115 -27.67 -15.54 21.09
CA GLN A 115 -26.46 -16.14 21.66
C GLN A 115 -25.19 -15.85 20.85
N VAL A 116 -25.27 -15.86 19.50
CA VAL A 116 -24.11 -15.59 18.63
C VAL A 116 -23.80 -14.10 18.49
N TYR A 117 -24.83 -13.25 18.39
CA TYR A 117 -24.65 -11.80 18.27
C TYR A 117 -24.39 -11.10 19.61
N LYS A 118 -24.88 -11.65 20.73
CA LYS A 118 -24.70 -11.07 22.08
C LYS A 118 -25.13 -9.60 22.11
N SER A 119 -24.23 -8.68 22.51
CA SER A 119 -24.50 -7.25 22.60
C SER A 119 -24.63 -6.52 21.26
N ASP A 120 -24.25 -7.17 20.15
CA ASP A 120 -24.29 -6.64 18.78
C ASP A 120 -25.64 -6.83 18.08
N CYS A 121 -26.68 -7.22 18.82
CA CYS A 121 -28.04 -7.28 18.31
C CYS A 121 -29.07 -6.61 19.23
N ASN A 122 -30.21 -6.26 18.64
CA ASN A 122 -31.43 -5.88 19.33
C ASN A 122 -32.53 -6.89 19.00
N VAL A 123 -33.28 -7.33 20.02
CA VAL A 123 -34.35 -8.32 19.83
C VAL A 123 -35.70 -7.61 19.88
N ILE A 124 -36.41 -7.66 18.75
CA ILE A 124 -37.69 -6.98 18.56
C ILE A 124 -38.80 -8.04 18.52
N VAL A 125 -39.52 -8.19 19.63
CA VAL A 125 -40.60 -9.17 19.80
C VAL A 125 -41.98 -8.50 19.79
N SER A 126 -42.03 -7.22 20.16
CA SER A 126 -43.26 -6.42 20.29
C SER A 126 -43.02 -4.94 20.01
N ASP A 127 -44.09 -4.16 19.95
CA ASP A 127 -44.03 -2.70 19.76
C ASP A 127 -43.20 -2.00 20.83
N ALA A 128 -43.22 -2.51 22.08
CA ALA A 128 -42.43 -1.95 23.17
C ALA A 128 -40.91 -2.06 22.93
N ASN A 129 -40.47 -2.94 22.03
CA ASN A 129 -39.06 -3.09 21.67
C ASN A 129 -38.63 -2.18 20.52
N CYS A 130 -39.58 -1.68 19.70
CA CYS A 130 -39.27 -0.87 18.52
C CYS A 130 -38.46 0.41 18.80
N PRO A 131 -38.61 1.11 19.94
CA PRO A 131 -37.78 2.27 20.26
C PRO A 131 -36.28 1.98 20.38
N TYR A 132 -35.87 0.71 20.50
CA TYR A 132 -34.48 0.29 20.64
C TYR A 132 -33.85 -0.20 19.32
N ILE A 133 -34.56 -0.06 18.19
CA ILE A 133 -33.98 -0.34 16.87
C ILE A 133 -32.79 0.60 16.65
N ASP A 134 -31.66 0.02 16.25
CA ASP A 134 -30.38 0.72 16.08
C ASP A 134 -29.73 0.23 14.79
N GLU A 135 -29.38 1.15 13.90
CA GLU A 135 -28.73 0.84 12.62
C GLU A 135 -27.29 0.35 12.79
N GLN A 136 -26.68 0.56 13.96
CA GLN A 136 -25.32 0.09 14.27
C GLN A 136 -25.30 -1.38 14.75
N LYS A 137 -26.48 -1.98 15.00
CA LYS A 137 -26.63 -3.35 15.48
C LYS A 137 -27.52 -4.15 14.54
N VAL A 138 -27.44 -5.48 14.66
CA VAL A 138 -28.37 -6.36 13.95
C VAL A 138 -29.72 -6.36 14.67
N ASN A 139 -30.77 -5.94 13.98
CA ASN A 139 -32.13 -5.93 14.52
C ASN A 139 -32.82 -7.26 14.17
N ILE A 140 -33.13 -8.06 15.19
CA ILE A 140 -33.75 -9.39 15.05
C ILE A 140 -35.25 -9.28 15.36
N PHE A 141 -36.08 -9.31 14.33
CA PHE A 141 -37.53 -9.28 14.40
C PHE A 141 -38.09 -10.69 14.58
N LYS A 142 -38.57 -11.00 15.77
CA LYS A 142 -39.16 -12.30 16.12
C LYS A 142 -40.67 -12.24 15.98
N ILE A 143 -41.12 -12.31 14.73
CA ILE A 143 -42.50 -12.03 14.36
C ILE A 143 -43.50 -13.06 14.91
N HIS A 144 -43.05 -14.27 15.23
CA HIS A 144 -43.86 -15.31 15.88
C HIS A 144 -43.69 -15.37 17.42
N GLY A 145 -43.00 -14.39 18.00
CA GLY A 145 -42.74 -14.32 19.43
C GLY A 145 -41.41 -14.96 19.84
N ASN A 146 -41.12 -14.91 21.14
CA ASN A 146 -39.89 -15.40 21.75
C ASN A 146 -40.21 -16.32 22.93
N ILE A 147 -39.45 -17.41 23.08
CA ILE A 147 -39.62 -18.35 24.19
C ILE A 147 -39.43 -17.70 25.57
N THR A 148 -38.65 -16.60 25.64
CA THR A 148 -38.45 -15.81 26.85
C THR A 148 -39.66 -14.93 27.20
N GLN A 149 -40.57 -14.71 26.25
CA GLN A 149 -41.80 -13.94 26.41
C GLN A 149 -43.01 -14.79 25.96
N PRO A 150 -43.44 -15.79 26.74
CA PRO A 150 -44.44 -16.78 26.30
C PRO A 150 -45.74 -16.22 25.76
N ASP A 151 -46.21 -15.07 26.29
CA ASP A 151 -47.44 -14.44 25.82
C ASP A 151 -47.33 -13.93 24.38
N SER A 152 -46.11 -13.67 23.89
CA SER A 152 -45.84 -13.25 22.51
C SER A 152 -45.97 -14.36 21.47
N ILE A 153 -45.95 -15.63 21.88
CA ILE A 153 -45.87 -16.78 20.97
C ILE A 153 -47.12 -16.88 20.09
N ILE A 154 -46.91 -17.08 18.79
CA ILE A 154 -47.93 -17.28 17.77
C ILE A 154 -47.80 -18.70 17.21
N ILE A 155 -48.73 -19.59 17.59
CA ILE A 155 -48.66 -21.00 17.19
C ILE A 155 -50.02 -21.59 16.84
N SER A 156 -51.11 -21.17 17.48
CA SER A 156 -52.45 -21.72 17.23
C SER A 156 -53.20 -20.98 16.12
N LYS A 157 -54.26 -21.59 15.58
CA LYS A 157 -55.12 -20.97 14.58
C LYS A 157 -55.72 -19.65 15.06
N SER A 158 -56.16 -19.59 16.31
CA SER A 158 -56.65 -18.35 16.93
C SER A 158 -55.56 -17.27 17.02
N ASP A 159 -54.30 -17.65 17.28
CA ASP A 159 -53.16 -16.71 17.27
C ASP A 159 -52.98 -16.10 15.87
N TYR A 160 -52.91 -16.92 14.82
CA TYR A 160 -52.75 -16.43 13.44
C TYR A 160 -53.94 -15.57 12.98
N THR A 161 -55.17 -15.95 13.35
CA THR A 161 -56.36 -15.14 13.02
C THR A 161 -56.27 -13.76 13.68
N ARG A 162 -55.98 -13.70 14.98
CA ARG A 162 -55.79 -12.43 15.71
C ARG A 162 -54.62 -11.62 15.16
N TYR A 163 -53.53 -12.30 14.81
CA TYR A 163 -52.33 -11.71 14.25
C TYR A 163 -52.59 -10.98 12.93
N PHE A 164 -53.46 -11.53 12.07
CA PHE A 164 -53.81 -10.90 10.81
C PHE A 164 -54.99 -9.93 10.90
N ASP A 165 -55.96 -10.16 11.79
CA ASP A 165 -57.23 -9.40 11.80
C ASP A 165 -57.24 -8.21 12.79
N THR A 166 -56.40 -8.22 13.84
CA THR A 166 -56.40 -7.17 14.89
C THR A 166 -55.10 -6.38 15.03
N ILE A 167 -54.18 -6.53 14.07
CA ILE A 167 -52.83 -5.95 14.06
C ILE A 167 -52.21 -5.98 15.46
N ARG A 168 -51.92 -7.17 15.97
CA ARG A 168 -51.03 -7.29 17.13
C ARG A 168 -49.65 -6.76 16.72
N ASN A 169 -49.06 -5.87 17.53
CA ASN A 169 -47.78 -5.19 17.25
C ASN A 169 -47.77 -4.35 15.94
N PRO A 170 -48.65 -3.33 15.79
CA PRO A 170 -48.72 -2.50 14.59
C PRO A 170 -47.41 -1.77 14.27
N VAL A 171 -46.67 -1.31 15.27
CA VAL A 171 -45.44 -0.53 15.05
C VAL A 171 -44.35 -1.43 14.46
N MET A 172 -44.13 -2.61 15.05
CA MET A 172 -43.17 -3.60 14.56
C MET A 172 -43.49 -4.00 13.12
N TRP A 173 -44.77 -4.24 12.83
CA TRP A 173 -45.21 -4.63 11.50
C TRP A 173 -45.06 -3.53 10.46
N ASN A 174 -45.29 -2.26 10.82
CA ASN A 174 -45.05 -1.15 9.92
C ASN A 174 -43.57 -1.05 9.55
N TYR A 175 -42.66 -1.32 10.49
CA TYR A 175 -41.24 -1.41 10.21
C TYR A 175 -40.92 -2.57 9.26
N VAL A 176 -41.42 -3.78 9.54
CA VAL A 176 -41.23 -4.93 8.64
C VAL A 176 -41.77 -4.67 7.23
N ARG A 177 -42.95 -4.04 7.11
CA ARG A 177 -43.48 -3.63 5.80
C ARG A 177 -42.58 -2.61 5.09
N SER A 178 -42.01 -1.67 5.84
CA SER A 178 -41.02 -0.71 5.30
C SER A 178 -39.80 -1.44 4.74
N LEU A 179 -39.27 -2.46 5.44
CA LEU A 179 -38.17 -3.28 4.93
C LEU A 179 -38.54 -3.99 3.63
N PHE A 180 -39.73 -4.61 3.55
CA PHE A 180 -40.21 -5.26 2.33
C PHE A 180 -40.45 -4.30 1.16
N ALA A 181 -40.81 -3.04 1.46
CA ALA A 181 -41.00 -2.02 0.44
C ALA A 181 -39.68 -1.43 -0.07
N THR A 182 -38.64 -1.39 0.77
CA THR A 182 -37.38 -0.67 0.49
C THR A 182 -36.19 -1.57 0.21
N LYS A 183 -36.21 -2.85 0.59
CA LYS A 183 -35.11 -3.82 0.40
C LYS A 183 -35.58 -5.06 -0.35
N SER A 184 -34.64 -5.78 -0.96
CA SER A 184 -34.91 -7.13 -1.46
C SER A 184 -35.02 -8.10 -0.28
N VAL A 185 -35.71 -9.23 -0.44
CA VAL A 185 -35.91 -10.19 0.68
C VAL A 185 -35.31 -11.55 0.33
N LEU A 186 -34.53 -12.12 1.24
CA LEU A 186 -33.97 -13.47 1.12
C LEU A 186 -34.57 -14.40 2.15
N PHE A 187 -35.28 -15.43 1.71
CA PHE A 187 -35.79 -16.51 2.55
C PHE A 187 -34.84 -17.69 2.57
N ILE A 188 -34.50 -18.16 3.77
CA ILE A 188 -33.58 -19.27 3.98
C ILE A 188 -33.99 -20.09 5.21
N GLY A 189 -33.75 -21.40 5.18
CA GLY A 189 -34.11 -22.28 6.29
C GLY A 189 -35.60 -22.60 6.37
N TYR A 190 -36.31 -22.53 5.25
CA TYR A 190 -37.71 -22.92 5.15
C TYR A 190 -37.89 -24.23 4.41
N GLY A 191 -38.73 -25.11 4.98
CA GLY A 191 -39.14 -26.36 4.35
C GLY A 191 -40.42 -26.19 3.52
N TYR A 192 -40.70 -27.19 2.69
CA TYR A 192 -41.93 -27.30 1.89
C TYR A 192 -43.23 -27.31 2.73
N GLU A 193 -43.15 -27.75 3.98
CA GLU A 193 -44.29 -28.04 4.86
C GLU A 193 -44.74 -26.85 5.73
N ASP A 194 -43.99 -25.75 5.75
CA ASP A 194 -44.39 -24.52 6.43
C ASP A 194 -45.47 -23.76 5.63
N GLY A 195 -46.72 -24.22 5.73
CA GLY A 195 -47.90 -23.59 5.09
C GLY A 195 -48.12 -22.11 5.47
N ASN A 196 -47.44 -21.62 6.50
CA ASN A 196 -47.53 -20.23 6.99
C ASN A 196 -46.74 -19.23 6.14
N ILE A 197 -45.72 -19.68 5.42
CA ILE A 197 -44.90 -18.79 4.60
C ILE A 197 -45.70 -18.17 3.46
N GLU A 198 -46.52 -18.98 2.77
CA GLU A 198 -47.32 -18.53 1.63
C GLU A 198 -48.40 -17.51 2.06
N SER A 199 -49.00 -17.69 3.25
CA SER A 199 -49.98 -16.75 3.78
C SER A 199 -49.33 -15.44 4.25
N ILE A 200 -48.16 -15.52 4.90
CA ILE A 200 -47.35 -14.35 5.24
C ILE A 200 -46.93 -13.60 3.96
N PHE A 201 -46.47 -14.31 2.93
CA PHE A 201 -46.12 -13.72 1.65
C PHE A 201 -47.29 -13.01 0.99
N THR A 202 -48.41 -13.71 0.84
CA THR A 202 -49.58 -13.17 0.16
C THR A 202 -50.01 -11.86 0.82
N LYS A 203 -50.13 -11.86 2.15
CA LYS A 203 -50.57 -10.68 2.91
C LYS A 203 -49.55 -9.54 2.93
N LEU A 204 -48.25 -9.83 2.98
CA LEU A 204 -47.22 -8.78 2.96
C LEU A 204 -47.09 -8.15 1.56
N LEU A 205 -47.26 -8.95 0.51
CA LEU A 205 -47.08 -8.51 -0.88
C LEU A 205 -48.31 -7.85 -1.48
N GLU A 206 -49.52 -8.16 -0.99
CA GLU A 206 -50.77 -7.52 -1.41
C GLU A 206 -50.72 -5.99 -1.37
N SER A 207 -49.99 -5.40 -0.41
CA SER A 207 -49.92 -3.95 -0.21
C SER A 207 -48.85 -3.21 -1.03
N ILE A 208 -47.87 -3.91 -1.61
CA ILE A 208 -46.70 -3.30 -2.28
C ILE A 208 -46.85 -3.33 -3.82
N GLY A 209 -47.66 -4.25 -4.33
CA GLY A 209 -47.96 -4.36 -5.76
C GLY A 209 -46.81 -4.88 -6.62
N ASP A 210 -46.86 -4.56 -7.91
CA ASP A 210 -46.03 -5.18 -8.94
C ASP A 210 -44.64 -4.57 -9.12
N ASN A 211 -44.40 -3.36 -8.61
CA ASN A 211 -43.11 -2.66 -8.69
C ASN A 211 -42.22 -2.90 -7.45
N ARG A 212 -42.43 -4.02 -6.76
CA ARG A 212 -41.66 -4.42 -5.58
C ARG A 212 -40.24 -4.84 -5.94
N LYS A 213 -39.33 -4.78 -4.95
CA LYS A 213 -37.98 -5.35 -5.06
C LYS A 213 -38.01 -6.88 -5.14
N GLU A 214 -36.88 -7.45 -5.54
CA GLU A 214 -36.73 -8.88 -5.80
C GLU A 214 -36.86 -9.70 -4.51
N ILE A 215 -37.47 -10.88 -4.63
CA ILE A 215 -37.62 -11.84 -3.52
C ILE A 215 -36.92 -13.13 -3.92
N PHE A 216 -36.11 -13.66 -3.01
CA PHE A 216 -35.31 -14.85 -3.22
C PHE A 216 -35.67 -15.92 -2.21
N LEU A 217 -35.66 -17.18 -2.62
CA LEU A 217 -35.82 -18.34 -1.75
C LEU A 217 -34.69 -19.33 -1.99
N ILE A 218 -34.00 -19.71 -0.92
CA ILE A 218 -33.00 -20.77 -0.91
C ILE A 218 -33.53 -21.91 -0.06
N ALA A 219 -33.85 -23.02 -0.72
CA ALA A 219 -34.30 -24.24 -0.07
C ALA A 219 -33.93 -25.44 -0.96
N PRO A 220 -33.58 -26.59 -0.36
CA PRO A 220 -33.27 -27.78 -1.14
C PRO A 220 -34.54 -28.54 -1.52
N ASN A 221 -34.54 -29.14 -2.72
CA ASN A 221 -35.50 -30.16 -3.16
C ASN A 221 -36.99 -29.72 -3.17
N ILE A 222 -37.30 -28.47 -3.52
CA ILE A 222 -38.71 -28.07 -3.73
C ILE A 222 -39.28 -28.75 -4.99
N PRO A 223 -40.44 -29.45 -4.90
CA PRO A 223 -41.07 -30.08 -6.07
C PRO A 223 -41.43 -29.09 -7.18
N SER A 224 -41.29 -29.50 -8.45
CA SER A 224 -41.42 -28.64 -9.63
C SER A 224 -42.75 -27.86 -9.70
N HIS A 225 -43.88 -28.50 -9.40
CA HIS A 225 -45.20 -27.85 -9.40
C HIS A 225 -45.32 -26.71 -8.37
N LYS A 226 -44.56 -26.77 -7.27
CA LYS A 226 -44.46 -25.67 -6.29
C LYS A 226 -43.50 -24.60 -6.73
N VAL A 227 -42.40 -24.96 -7.39
CA VAL A 227 -41.49 -23.98 -8.00
C VAL A 227 -42.25 -23.11 -9.02
N GLU A 228 -43.11 -23.70 -9.84
CA GLU A 228 -44.00 -22.96 -10.75
C GLU A 228 -44.93 -21.98 -10.01
N ARG A 229 -45.44 -22.37 -8.83
CA ARG A 229 -46.25 -21.49 -7.98
C ARG A 229 -45.44 -20.33 -7.41
N LEU A 230 -44.20 -20.58 -6.96
CA LEU A 230 -43.29 -19.52 -6.51
C LEU A 230 -42.99 -18.51 -7.62
N HIS A 231 -42.80 -18.98 -8.85
CA HIS A 231 -42.60 -18.12 -10.01
C HIS A 231 -43.82 -17.24 -10.32
N ARG A 232 -45.05 -17.72 -10.09
CA ARG A 232 -46.26 -16.88 -10.20
C ARG A 232 -46.25 -15.72 -9.21
N TYR A 233 -45.66 -15.90 -8.04
CA TYR A 233 -45.44 -14.83 -7.06
C TYR A 233 -44.15 -14.03 -7.30
N ARG A 234 -43.47 -14.22 -8.44
CA ARG A 234 -42.18 -13.61 -8.82
C ARG A 234 -41.09 -13.82 -7.77
N ILE A 235 -41.05 -15.02 -7.18
CA ILE A 235 -40.00 -15.42 -6.25
C ILE A 235 -38.90 -16.15 -7.03
N ASN A 236 -37.67 -15.68 -6.88
CA ASN A 236 -36.47 -16.27 -7.45
C ASN A 236 -36.00 -17.42 -6.57
N TYR A 237 -36.32 -18.66 -6.97
CA TYR A 237 -35.94 -19.86 -6.26
C TYR A 237 -34.53 -20.35 -6.66
N PHE A 238 -33.74 -20.75 -5.68
CA PHE A 238 -32.49 -21.48 -5.86
C PHE A 238 -32.54 -22.81 -5.10
N ASP A 239 -32.35 -23.90 -5.84
CA ASP A 239 -32.21 -25.24 -5.27
C ASP A 239 -30.81 -25.40 -4.65
N SER A 240 -30.72 -25.09 -3.35
CA SER A 240 -29.47 -25.15 -2.59
C SER A 240 -29.75 -25.20 -1.09
N THR A 241 -28.78 -25.66 -0.31
CA THR A 241 -28.83 -25.54 1.15
C THR A 241 -28.33 -24.17 1.58
N GLY A 242 -28.71 -23.74 2.78
CA GLY A 242 -28.22 -22.47 3.31
C GLY A 242 -26.70 -22.43 3.48
N GLU A 243 -26.08 -23.57 3.80
CA GLU A 243 -24.63 -23.67 4.03
C GLU A 243 -23.83 -23.44 2.74
N ILE A 244 -24.19 -24.14 1.67
CA ILE A 244 -23.55 -23.98 0.36
C ILE A 244 -23.67 -22.53 -0.12
N PHE A 245 -24.83 -21.92 0.09
CA PHE A 245 -25.04 -20.52 -0.23
C PHE A 245 -24.16 -19.58 0.62
N LEU A 246 -24.13 -19.75 1.94
CA LEU A 246 -23.37 -18.88 2.84
C LEU A 246 -21.85 -18.99 2.60
N ASP A 247 -21.33 -20.19 2.37
CA ASP A 247 -19.93 -20.40 2.02
C ASP A 247 -19.57 -19.69 0.70
N ALA A 248 -20.44 -19.81 -0.31
CA ALA A 248 -20.25 -19.13 -1.58
C ALA A 248 -20.35 -17.60 -1.44
N LEU A 249 -21.25 -17.10 -0.58
CA LEU A 249 -21.43 -15.69 -0.29
C LEU A 249 -20.21 -15.10 0.43
N ILE A 250 -19.71 -15.74 1.49
CA ILE A 250 -18.54 -15.29 2.24
C ILE A 250 -17.33 -15.20 1.31
N ASN A 251 -17.12 -16.21 0.46
CA ASN A 251 -16.06 -16.17 -0.54
C ASN A 251 -16.26 -15.01 -1.53
N ASN A 252 -17.50 -14.76 -1.98
CA ASN A 252 -17.77 -13.62 -2.86
C ASN A 252 -17.48 -12.27 -2.18
N ILE A 253 -17.87 -12.11 -0.91
CA ILE A 253 -17.59 -10.92 -0.12
C ILE A 253 -16.08 -10.75 0.05
N LYS A 254 -15.33 -11.79 0.44
CA LYS A 254 -13.86 -11.75 0.57
C LYS A 254 -13.16 -11.24 -0.70
N GLN A 255 -13.67 -11.60 -1.88
CA GLN A 255 -13.11 -11.16 -3.16
C GLN A 255 -13.46 -9.73 -3.57
N ASN A 256 -14.47 -9.11 -2.94
CA ASN A 256 -15.05 -7.86 -3.42
C ASN A 256 -15.18 -6.74 -2.39
N ILE A 257 -15.15 -7.07 -1.09
CA ILE A 257 -15.49 -6.13 -0.01
C ILE A 257 -14.60 -4.88 -0.02
N VAL A 258 -13.33 -5.02 -0.40
CA VAL A 258 -12.39 -3.89 -0.51
C VAL A 258 -12.80 -2.94 -1.64
N LYS A 259 -13.21 -3.49 -2.80
CA LYS A 259 -13.74 -2.69 -3.90
C LYS A 259 -15.05 -2.01 -3.51
N ASP A 260 -15.96 -2.76 -2.89
CA ASP A 260 -17.25 -2.24 -2.45
C ASP A 260 -17.07 -1.12 -1.42
N PHE A 261 -16.12 -1.26 -0.50
CA PHE A 261 -15.76 -0.21 0.47
C PHE A 261 -15.20 1.04 -0.22
N LYS A 262 -14.21 0.88 -1.11
CA LYS A 262 -13.62 2.01 -1.88
C LYS A 262 -14.69 2.74 -2.69
N GLU A 263 -15.65 2.02 -3.27
CA GLU A 263 -16.74 2.54 -4.09
C GLU A 263 -18.01 2.92 -3.29
N LYS A 264 -17.94 2.93 -1.95
CA LYS A 264 -19.04 3.31 -1.04
C LYS A 264 -20.33 2.51 -1.22
N ARG A 265 -20.22 1.25 -1.64
CA ARG A 265 -21.35 0.31 -1.73
C ARG A 265 -21.69 -0.36 -0.41
N VAL A 266 -20.77 -0.29 0.55
CA VAL A 266 -20.91 -0.86 1.89
C VAL A 266 -20.50 0.18 2.92
N THR A 267 -21.15 0.18 4.07
CA THR A 267 -20.76 1.09 5.16
C THR A 267 -19.35 0.82 5.69
N THR A 268 -18.76 1.86 6.29
CA THR A 268 -17.48 1.77 7.01
C THR A 268 -17.52 0.75 8.15
N GLU A 269 -18.63 0.69 8.88
CA GLU A 269 -18.79 -0.23 10.01
C GLU A 269 -18.81 -1.68 9.54
N THR A 270 -19.61 -2.00 8.53
CA THR A 270 -19.67 -3.33 7.92
C THR A 270 -18.31 -3.77 7.38
N TYR A 271 -17.59 -2.88 6.69
CA TYR A 271 -16.24 -3.17 6.20
C TYR A 271 -15.28 -3.50 7.37
N SER A 272 -15.24 -2.64 8.38
CA SER A 272 -14.33 -2.78 9.53
C SER A 272 -14.64 -4.04 10.33
N LYS A 273 -15.93 -4.32 10.59
CA LYS A 273 -16.40 -5.52 11.28
C LYS A 273 -16.11 -6.78 10.48
N PHE A 274 -16.27 -6.77 9.15
CA PHE A 274 -15.94 -7.92 8.31
C PHE A 274 -14.44 -8.23 8.34
N CYS A 275 -13.58 -7.21 8.25
CA CYS A 275 -12.14 -7.37 8.40
C CYS A 275 -11.78 -7.92 9.79
N ARG A 276 -12.37 -7.37 10.86
CA ARG A 276 -12.16 -7.80 12.24
C ARG A 276 -12.56 -9.26 12.47
N ASN A 277 -13.72 -9.67 11.95
CA ASN A 277 -14.19 -11.05 11.97
C ASN A 277 -13.26 -12.02 11.24
N ASN A 278 -12.47 -11.52 10.27
CA ASN A 278 -11.44 -12.27 9.56
C ASN A 278 -10.03 -12.00 10.12
N GLY A 279 -9.91 -11.49 11.35
CA GLY A 279 -8.64 -11.33 12.06
C GLY A 279 -7.77 -10.15 11.63
N LEU A 280 -8.36 -9.15 10.98
CA LEU A 280 -7.66 -7.95 10.49
C LEU A 280 -8.23 -6.67 11.11
N GLU A 281 -7.36 -5.81 11.60
CA GLU A 281 -7.67 -4.44 12.00
C GLU A 281 -7.26 -3.47 10.88
N VAL A 282 -8.17 -2.60 10.47
CA VAL A 282 -7.97 -1.70 9.34
C VAL A 282 -8.02 -0.24 9.81
N SER A 283 -7.07 0.57 9.33
CA SER A 283 -7.15 2.03 9.44
C SER A 283 -7.65 2.60 8.13
N ILE A 284 -8.68 3.43 8.19
CA ILE A 284 -9.40 3.92 7.02
C ILE A 284 -9.58 5.44 7.08
N LEU A 285 -9.70 6.05 5.92
CA LEU A 285 -9.98 7.47 5.74
C LEU A 285 -11.13 7.62 4.73
N PRO A 286 -12.36 7.88 5.20
CA PRO A 286 -13.48 8.21 4.33
C PRO A 286 -13.22 9.53 3.59
N LYS A 287 -13.51 9.60 2.29
CA LYS A 287 -13.51 10.85 1.49
C LYS A 287 -14.83 10.99 0.74
N GLU A 288 -15.09 12.15 0.14
CA GLU A 288 -16.32 12.40 -0.62
C GLU A 288 -16.49 11.45 -1.82
N ASP A 289 -15.44 11.20 -2.60
CA ASP A 289 -15.55 10.36 -3.80
C ASP A 289 -15.35 8.86 -3.51
N LYS A 290 -14.26 8.52 -2.82
CA LYS A 290 -13.84 7.13 -2.57
C LYS A 290 -13.23 6.98 -1.19
N ASN A 291 -13.51 5.86 -0.52
CA ASN A 291 -12.85 5.56 0.74
C ASN A 291 -11.40 5.08 0.51
N ILE A 292 -10.52 5.44 1.44
CA ILE A 292 -9.10 5.05 1.41
C ILE A 292 -8.79 4.12 2.58
N ILE A 293 -8.04 3.06 2.28
CA ILE A 293 -7.45 2.17 3.29
C ILE A 293 -6.02 2.66 3.54
N LEU A 294 -5.72 3.06 4.78
CA LEU A 294 -4.40 3.56 5.19
C LEU A 294 -3.46 2.43 5.60
N SER A 295 -3.97 1.47 6.38
CA SER A 295 -3.19 0.32 6.85
C SER A 295 -4.09 -0.87 7.19
N ILE A 296 -3.49 -2.06 7.19
CA ILE A 296 -4.11 -3.34 7.55
C ILE A 296 -3.13 -4.05 8.48
N ASN A 297 -3.57 -4.39 9.68
CA ASN A 297 -2.76 -5.04 10.71
C ASN A 297 -3.44 -6.34 11.17
N PRO A 298 -2.68 -7.39 11.50
CA PRO A 298 -3.24 -8.57 12.15
C PRO A 298 -3.73 -8.23 13.56
N ILE A 299 -4.82 -8.86 13.99
CA ILE A 299 -5.26 -8.81 15.39
C ILE A 299 -4.43 -9.83 16.19
N SER A 300 -3.87 -9.34 17.31
CA SER A 300 -2.75 -9.80 18.17
C SER A 300 -2.53 -11.30 18.49
N GLU A 301 -3.26 -12.27 17.96
CA GLU A 301 -3.10 -13.70 18.32
C GLU A 301 -2.66 -14.58 17.15
N TYR A 302 -2.77 -14.11 15.90
CA TYR A 302 -2.38 -14.89 14.71
C TYR A 302 -1.74 -13.99 13.66
N PRO A 303 -0.58 -14.37 13.08
CA PRO A 303 0.00 -13.61 11.98
C PRO A 303 -0.96 -13.64 10.78
N ALA A 304 -1.17 -12.49 10.14
CA ALA A 304 -1.98 -12.42 8.93
C ALA A 304 -1.37 -13.30 7.85
N LYS A 305 -2.16 -14.23 7.30
CA LYS A 305 -1.77 -15.06 6.16
C LYS A 305 -1.86 -14.19 4.91
N SER A 306 -0.76 -13.50 4.62
CA SER A 306 -0.63 -12.63 3.46
C SER A 306 -0.11 -13.42 2.26
N GLN A 307 -0.76 -13.27 1.11
CA GLN A 307 -0.36 -13.91 -0.12
C GLN A 307 -0.35 -12.88 -1.25
N ILE A 308 0.76 -12.84 -1.98
CA ILE A 308 0.85 -12.18 -3.28
C ILE A 308 0.94 -13.27 -4.32
N SER A 309 0.17 -13.15 -5.39
CA SER A 309 0.19 -14.09 -6.50
C SER A 309 0.02 -13.31 -7.80
N PHE A 310 0.79 -13.67 -8.80
CA PHE A 310 0.77 -13.02 -10.10
C PHE A 310 1.22 -13.99 -11.17
N THR A 311 0.78 -13.72 -12.40
CA THR A 311 1.11 -14.53 -13.57
C THR A 311 1.79 -13.63 -14.60
N VAL A 312 2.82 -14.14 -15.27
CA VAL A 312 3.54 -13.45 -16.34
C VAL A 312 3.66 -14.33 -17.59
N PRO A 313 3.88 -13.75 -18.77
CA PRO A 313 4.25 -14.52 -19.96
C PRO A 313 5.51 -15.36 -19.73
N ASN A 314 5.59 -16.53 -20.36
CA ASN A 314 6.72 -17.46 -20.20
C ASN A 314 8.08 -16.83 -20.59
N GLU A 315 8.07 -15.88 -21.52
CA GLU A 315 9.25 -15.11 -21.96
C GLU A 315 9.91 -14.31 -20.82
N LEU A 316 9.14 -13.91 -19.80
CA LEU A 316 9.64 -13.15 -18.65
C LEU A 316 10.15 -14.06 -17.52
N LYS A 317 10.03 -15.39 -17.64
CA LYS A 317 10.47 -16.35 -16.62
C LYS A 317 11.94 -16.14 -16.27
N ASP A 318 12.81 -16.06 -17.27
CA ASP A 318 14.24 -15.87 -17.06
C ASP A 318 14.53 -14.48 -16.48
N LYS A 319 13.79 -13.44 -16.89
CA LYS A 319 13.93 -12.07 -16.35
C LYS A 319 13.63 -12.00 -14.85
N ILE A 320 12.70 -12.81 -14.34
CA ILE A 320 12.28 -12.84 -12.93
C ILE A 320 13.24 -13.64 -12.06
N PHE A 321 13.63 -14.83 -12.52
CA PHE A 321 14.41 -15.77 -11.69
C PHE A 321 15.92 -15.68 -11.90
N ASN A 322 16.39 -15.12 -13.02
CA ASN A 322 17.82 -14.94 -13.26
C ASN A 322 18.28 -13.58 -12.71
N PRO A 323 19.15 -13.56 -11.68
CA PRO A 323 19.57 -12.32 -11.05
C PRO A 323 20.37 -11.39 -11.98
N LYS A 324 20.93 -11.92 -13.08
CA LYS A 324 21.61 -11.13 -14.12
C LYS A 324 20.69 -10.07 -14.76
N TYR A 325 19.38 -10.32 -14.81
CA TYR A 325 18.40 -9.38 -15.38
C TYR A 325 17.77 -8.43 -14.35
N LYS A 326 18.15 -8.54 -13.06
CA LYS A 326 17.79 -7.55 -12.04
C LYS A 326 18.68 -6.33 -12.24
N GLN A 327 18.31 -5.49 -13.21
CA GLN A 327 18.97 -4.19 -13.39
C GLN A 327 18.81 -3.40 -12.10
N TYR A 328 19.91 -2.81 -11.62
CA TYR A 328 19.93 -1.95 -10.44
C TYR A 328 19.13 -0.68 -10.75
N ASN A 329 17.82 -0.73 -10.50
CA ASN A 329 16.96 0.43 -10.69
C ASN A 329 17.31 1.48 -9.63
N LYS A 330 17.93 2.59 -10.07
CA LYS A 330 18.30 3.74 -9.24
C LYS A 330 17.09 4.57 -8.76
N GLU A 331 15.87 4.18 -9.12
CA GLU A 331 14.66 5.02 -8.96
C GLU A 331 13.88 4.78 -7.67
N LEU A 332 14.00 3.61 -7.02
CA LEU A 332 13.33 3.36 -5.74
C LEU A 332 14.14 3.97 -4.59
N LYS A 333 13.91 5.25 -4.27
CA LYS A 333 14.61 5.91 -3.14
C LYS A 333 13.86 5.76 -1.82
N GLU A 334 12.52 5.85 -1.81
CA GLU A 334 11.70 5.81 -0.61
C GLU A 334 10.22 5.54 -0.94
N ILE A 335 9.52 4.69 -0.17
CA ILE A 335 8.05 4.54 -0.21
C ILE A 335 7.55 4.59 1.24
N ASN A 336 6.67 5.55 1.56
CA ASN A 336 6.05 5.70 2.89
C ASN A 336 7.06 5.71 4.07
N GLY A 337 8.18 6.42 3.93
CA GLY A 337 9.22 6.48 4.97
C GLY A 337 10.16 5.26 5.01
N ILE A 338 9.85 4.21 4.25
CA ILE A 338 10.74 3.06 4.07
C ILE A 338 11.74 3.42 2.98
N LYS A 339 12.99 3.67 3.38
CA LYS A 339 14.09 3.94 2.46
C LYS A 339 14.55 2.63 1.82
N PHE A 340 14.20 2.44 0.55
CA PHE A 340 14.67 1.33 -0.29
C PHE A 340 15.99 1.70 -0.97
N SER A 341 16.97 2.24 -0.24
CA SER A 341 18.19 2.79 -0.85
C SER A 341 18.85 1.78 -1.82
N GLU A 342 18.78 2.09 -3.12
CA GLU A 342 19.55 1.47 -4.21
C GLU A 342 19.54 -0.06 -4.23
N MET A 343 18.44 -0.70 -3.82
CA MET A 343 18.34 -2.15 -3.86
C MET A 343 18.09 -2.63 -5.30
N PRO A 344 18.80 -3.67 -5.80
CA PRO A 344 18.44 -4.29 -7.06
C PRO A 344 16.98 -4.73 -7.02
N SER A 345 16.20 -4.24 -7.97
CA SER A 345 14.77 -4.47 -8.02
C SER A 345 14.34 -4.71 -9.46
N LEU A 346 13.54 -5.74 -9.65
CA LEU A 346 12.86 -5.97 -10.91
C LEU A 346 11.53 -5.23 -10.88
N LYS A 347 11.36 -4.29 -11.82
CA LYS A 347 10.06 -3.68 -12.09
C LYS A 347 9.34 -4.52 -13.15
N LEU A 348 8.12 -4.92 -12.85
CA LEU A 348 7.16 -5.48 -13.80
C LEU A 348 6.05 -4.45 -14.00
N GLU A 349 5.94 -3.90 -15.20
CA GLU A 349 4.87 -2.97 -15.55
C GLU A 349 3.51 -3.68 -15.56
N LYS A 350 2.40 -2.94 -15.36
CA LYS A 350 1.04 -3.53 -15.36
C LYS A 350 0.74 -4.37 -16.60
N ASN A 351 1.24 -3.98 -17.78
CA ASN A 351 1.05 -4.69 -19.04
C ASN A 351 1.89 -5.97 -19.16
N GLU A 352 2.96 -6.12 -18.38
CA GLU A 352 3.78 -7.35 -18.31
C GLU A 352 3.13 -8.42 -17.40
N LEU A 353 2.14 -8.03 -16.58
CA LEU A 353 1.39 -8.94 -15.72
C LEU A 353 0.16 -9.48 -16.45
N ILE A 354 -0.02 -10.80 -16.47
CA ILE A 354 -1.28 -11.44 -16.94
C ILE A 354 -2.35 -11.25 -15.88
N ASP A 355 -2.02 -11.64 -14.64
CA ASP A 355 -2.87 -11.52 -13.46
C ASP A 355 -2.03 -11.09 -12.24
N TYR A 356 -2.68 -10.47 -11.25
CA TYR A 356 -2.09 -10.09 -9.97
C TYR A 356 -3.20 -9.98 -8.92
N PHE A 357 -2.95 -10.55 -7.75
CA PHE A 357 -3.70 -10.24 -6.54
C PHE A 357 -2.83 -10.24 -5.30
N PHE A 358 -3.21 -9.38 -4.35
CA PHE A 358 -2.73 -9.40 -2.98
C PHE A 358 -3.91 -9.66 -2.06
N SER A 359 -3.76 -10.67 -1.20
CA SER A 359 -4.75 -11.01 -0.18
C SER A 359 -4.12 -11.14 1.21
N ALA A 360 -4.94 -10.90 2.23
CA ALA A 360 -4.61 -11.20 3.62
C ALA A 360 -5.83 -11.86 4.28
N ASN A 361 -5.62 -13.02 4.93
CA ASN A 361 -6.70 -13.84 5.51
C ASN A 361 -7.84 -14.09 4.51
N ASP A 362 -7.46 -14.40 3.26
CA ASP A 362 -8.32 -14.62 2.09
C ASP A 362 -9.13 -13.40 1.59
N ILE A 363 -9.03 -12.23 2.23
CA ILE A 363 -9.62 -10.99 1.73
C ILE A 363 -8.71 -10.41 0.65
N THR A 364 -9.25 -10.15 -0.53
CA THR A 364 -8.51 -9.56 -1.66
C THR A 364 -8.46 -8.05 -1.52
N PHE A 365 -7.26 -7.50 -1.35
CA PHE A 365 -7.02 -6.07 -1.11
C PHE A 365 -6.58 -5.28 -2.32
N SER A 366 -5.92 -5.95 -3.26
CA SER A 366 -5.47 -5.35 -4.50
C SER A 366 -5.50 -6.37 -5.63
N THR A 367 -5.91 -5.92 -6.81
CA THR A 367 -5.88 -6.69 -8.06
C THR A 367 -5.05 -5.95 -9.11
N LYS A 368 -4.78 -6.60 -10.25
CA LYS A 368 -4.03 -6.01 -11.37
C LYS A 368 -4.54 -4.63 -11.77
N ASP A 369 -5.84 -4.39 -11.68
CA ASP A 369 -6.44 -3.12 -12.09
C ASP A 369 -6.05 -1.94 -11.19
N GLU A 370 -5.69 -2.22 -9.94
CA GLU A 370 -5.41 -1.24 -8.90
C GLU A 370 -3.91 -0.90 -8.73
N ILE A 371 -3.02 -1.57 -9.48
CA ILE A 371 -1.57 -1.33 -9.42
C ILE A 371 -1.04 -0.71 -10.72
N SER A 372 0.01 0.11 -10.62
CA SER A 372 0.74 0.63 -11.79
C SER A 372 1.88 -0.27 -12.23
N ALA A 373 2.59 -0.86 -11.27
CA ALA A 373 3.69 -1.79 -11.47
C ALA A 373 3.90 -2.64 -10.20
N LEU A 374 4.53 -3.81 -10.36
CA LEU A 374 5.00 -4.66 -9.29
C LEU A 374 6.53 -4.58 -9.21
N TYR A 375 7.06 -4.23 -8.04
CA TYR A 375 8.50 -4.21 -7.80
C TYR A 375 8.91 -5.40 -6.93
N ILE A 376 9.82 -6.23 -7.44
CA ILE A 376 10.37 -7.39 -6.74
C ILE A 376 11.79 -7.03 -6.33
N VAL A 377 12.03 -6.95 -5.03
CA VAL A 377 13.33 -6.59 -4.44
C VAL A 377 13.93 -7.82 -3.78
N ASP A 378 15.23 -8.05 -3.98
CA ASP A 378 15.93 -9.09 -3.24
C ASP A 378 16.10 -8.71 -1.77
N TYR A 379 15.72 -9.62 -0.89
CA TYR A 379 16.02 -9.49 0.53
C TYR A 379 17.50 -9.87 0.77
N PRO A 380 18.27 -9.06 1.52
CA PRO A 380 19.69 -9.35 1.76
C PRO A 380 19.84 -10.70 2.47
N GLN A 381 20.73 -11.54 1.97
CA GLN A 381 21.03 -12.84 2.59
C GLN A 381 21.69 -12.70 3.95
N LYS A 382 22.46 -11.61 4.11
CA LYS A 382 23.14 -11.28 5.35
C LYS A 382 23.15 -9.77 5.54
N LYS A 383 22.99 -9.34 6.79
CA LYS A 383 23.13 -7.96 7.21
C LYS A 383 23.85 -7.91 8.56
N GLY A 384 24.62 -6.86 8.78
CA GLY A 384 25.37 -6.70 10.01
C GLY A 384 26.09 -5.37 10.06
N TYR A 385 27.11 -5.31 10.91
CA TYR A 385 28.00 -4.17 11.05
C TYR A 385 29.41 -4.56 10.66
N ILE A 386 30.10 -3.64 9.97
CA ILE A 386 31.48 -3.77 9.56
C ILE A 386 32.28 -2.60 10.13
N SER A 387 33.49 -2.90 10.58
CA SER A 387 34.46 -1.90 10.99
C SER A 387 35.76 -2.08 10.20
N ILE A 388 36.45 -0.99 9.92
CA ILE A 388 37.71 -0.96 9.19
C ILE A 388 38.73 -0.22 10.06
N HIS A 389 39.86 -0.87 10.36
CA HIS A 389 41.03 -0.21 10.93
C HIS A 389 42.10 -0.03 9.87
N THR A 390 42.69 1.16 9.86
CA THR A 390 43.81 1.51 8.99
C THR A 390 45.11 1.49 9.78
N GLN A 391 46.27 1.32 9.11
CA GLN A 391 47.57 1.29 9.78
C GLN A 391 47.94 2.60 10.47
N ASN A 392 47.31 3.72 10.07
CA ASN A 392 47.46 5.02 10.73
C ASN A 392 46.59 5.15 12.01
N ALA A 393 46.13 4.04 12.58
CA ALA A 393 45.27 3.96 13.77
C ALA A 393 43.91 4.67 13.64
N GLN A 394 43.46 4.99 12.43
CA GLN A 394 42.11 5.52 12.23
C GLN A 394 41.10 4.37 12.16
N TYR A 395 40.14 4.41 13.07
CA TYR A 395 39.09 3.42 13.24
C TYR A 395 37.77 3.91 12.63
N TYR A 396 37.26 3.19 11.65
CA TYR A 396 35.97 3.40 11.00
C TYR A 396 35.01 2.32 11.44
N SER A 397 33.96 2.66 12.19
CA SER A 397 33.12 1.66 12.85
C SER A 397 31.64 1.81 12.61
N ASN A 398 30.90 0.76 12.94
CA ASN A 398 29.43 0.70 12.91
C ASN A 398 28.83 1.02 11.53
N MET A 399 29.56 0.76 10.45
CA MET A 399 29.01 0.84 9.10
C MET A 399 28.08 -0.35 8.89
N LYS A 400 26.85 -0.08 8.43
CA LYS A 400 25.91 -1.16 8.13
C LYS A 400 26.28 -1.80 6.81
N TYR A 401 26.37 -3.12 6.77
CA TYR A 401 26.55 -3.86 5.52
C TYR A 401 25.35 -4.76 5.20
N GLU A 402 25.09 -4.95 3.91
CA GLU A 402 24.11 -5.88 3.37
C GLU A 402 24.74 -6.67 2.22
N ILE A 403 24.56 -7.99 2.20
CA ILE A 403 25.07 -8.89 1.16
C ILE A 403 23.89 -9.48 0.38
N TYR A 404 23.96 -9.32 -0.94
CA TYR A 404 23.02 -9.86 -1.91
C TYR A 404 23.74 -10.89 -2.76
N LYS A 405 23.12 -12.06 -2.94
CA LYS A 405 23.63 -13.07 -3.86
C LYS A 405 23.21 -12.70 -5.28
N VAL A 406 24.18 -12.46 -6.14
CA VAL A 406 23.92 -12.22 -7.57
C VAL A 406 23.86 -13.58 -8.26
N ASP A 407 24.86 -14.44 -8.14
CA ASP A 407 24.77 -15.81 -8.64
C ASP A 407 25.61 -16.75 -7.78
N ASN A 408 26.00 -17.92 -8.28
CA ASN A 408 26.81 -18.87 -7.51
C ASN A 408 28.27 -18.45 -7.32
N GLU A 409 28.74 -17.50 -8.13
CA GLU A 409 30.11 -17.01 -8.19
C GLU A 409 30.20 -15.51 -7.90
N THR A 410 29.09 -14.78 -7.83
CA THR A 410 29.07 -13.32 -7.65
C THR A 410 28.21 -12.92 -6.46
N LEU A 411 28.77 -12.09 -5.57
CA LEU A 411 28.05 -11.42 -4.48
C LEU A 411 28.14 -9.89 -4.67
N ASN A 412 27.08 -9.19 -4.26
CA ASN A 412 27.10 -7.73 -4.14
C ASN A 412 26.97 -7.36 -2.65
N MET A 413 27.98 -6.68 -2.12
CA MET A 413 28.00 -6.15 -0.77
C MET A 413 27.88 -4.63 -0.80
N LYS A 414 26.93 -4.09 -0.04
CA LYS A 414 26.75 -2.64 0.15
C LYS A 414 27.16 -2.26 1.56
N ILE A 415 28.06 -1.29 1.70
CA ILE A 415 28.48 -0.72 2.98
C ILE A 415 27.99 0.73 3.05
N ARG A 416 27.10 1.04 3.99
CA ARG A 416 26.51 2.37 4.13
C ARG A 416 27.31 3.24 5.11
N THR A 417 27.65 4.44 4.65
CA THR A 417 28.20 5.53 5.47
C THR A 417 27.28 6.75 5.39
N PRO A 418 27.40 7.72 6.32
CA PRO A 418 26.74 9.02 6.21
C PRO A 418 27.00 9.78 4.89
N LEU A 419 28.13 9.56 4.20
CA LEU A 419 28.52 10.31 3.01
C LEU A 419 28.25 9.58 1.68
N TYR A 420 28.37 8.26 1.68
CA TYR A 420 28.21 7.42 0.50
C TYR A 420 27.81 5.99 0.86
N THR A 421 27.22 5.27 -0.10
CA THR A 421 27.14 3.82 -0.09
C THR A 421 28.30 3.26 -0.91
N TYR A 422 29.14 2.43 -0.31
CA TYR A 422 30.22 1.74 -1.01
C TYR A 422 29.70 0.40 -1.53
N GLU A 423 29.59 0.25 -2.84
CA GLU A 423 29.11 -0.96 -3.49
C GLU A 423 30.30 -1.81 -3.93
N ILE A 424 30.35 -3.06 -3.47
CA ILE A 424 31.43 -4.01 -3.71
C ILE A 424 30.87 -5.24 -4.41
N ILE A 425 31.34 -5.48 -5.64
CA ILE A 425 31.12 -6.73 -6.36
C ILE A 425 32.25 -7.69 -5.99
N ILE A 426 31.89 -8.85 -5.46
CA ILE A 426 32.81 -9.91 -5.06
C ILE A 426 32.63 -11.07 -6.03
N ASN A 427 33.63 -11.31 -6.88
CA ASN A 427 33.67 -12.48 -7.77
C ASN A 427 34.49 -13.59 -7.09
N ILE A 428 33.87 -14.76 -6.92
CA ILE A 428 34.39 -15.94 -6.22
C ILE A 428 34.91 -16.92 -7.27
N ASP A 429 36.23 -16.97 -7.41
CA ASP A 429 36.90 -18.01 -8.19
C ASP A 429 37.13 -19.23 -7.28
N ARG A 430 36.20 -20.19 -7.34
CA ARG A 430 36.25 -21.41 -6.52
C ARG A 430 37.37 -22.36 -6.92
N ILE A 431 37.84 -22.30 -8.17
CA ILE A 431 38.89 -23.19 -8.68
C ILE A 431 40.24 -22.78 -8.07
N ASN A 432 40.51 -21.48 -8.04
CA ASN A 432 41.78 -20.95 -7.50
C ASN A 432 41.66 -20.48 -6.04
N ASN A 433 40.49 -20.62 -5.43
CA ASN A 433 40.16 -20.10 -4.10
C ASN A 433 40.51 -18.61 -3.94
N LYS A 434 40.18 -17.81 -4.97
CA LYS A 434 40.44 -16.36 -5.03
C LYS A 434 39.14 -15.57 -4.98
N TYR A 435 39.20 -14.40 -4.36
CA TYR A 435 38.09 -13.45 -4.30
C TYR A 435 38.55 -12.14 -4.96
N ASN A 436 37.87 -11.73 -6.02
CA ASN A 436 38.16 -10.48 -6.72
C ASN A 436 37.11 -9.44 -6.33
N PHE A 437 37.56 -8.34 -5.73
CA PHE A 437 36.70 -7.26 -5.24
C PHE A 437 36.77 -6.08 -6.20
N THR A 438 35.62 -5.60 -6.67
CA THR A 438 35.51 -4.35 -7.42
C THR A 438 34.56 -3.43 -6.67
N GLY A 439 35.06 -2.26 -6.23
CA GLY A 439 34.30 -1.35 -5.38
C GLY A 439 34.20 0.05 -5.96
N ASN A 440 33.02 0.67 -5.87
CA ASN A 440 32.81 2.07 -6.23
C ASN A 440 31.90 2.78 -5.21
N PRO A 441 32.23 4.00 -4.75
CA PRO A 441 31.36 4.78 -3.89
C PRO A 441 30.23 5.46 -4.67
N GLN A 442 29.02 5.41 -4.13
CA GLN A 442 27.86 6.18 -4.57
C GLN A 442 27.55 7.26 -3.53
N PHE A 443 27.85 8.52 -3.85
CA PHE A 443 27.67 9.65 -2.94
C PHE A 443 26.21 10.01 -2.74
N THR A 444 25.84 10.33 -1.50
CA THR A 444 24.52 10.90 -1.19
C THR A 444 24.35 12.29 -1.82
N ASP A 445 23.11 12.75 -2.01
CA ASP A 445 22.86 14.09 -2.55
C ASP A 445 23.38 15.22 -1.62
N TYR A 446 23.37 14.98 -0.31
CA TYR A 446 23.70 15.95 0.73
C TYR A 446 24.59 15.36 1.82
N TYR A 447 25.38 16.20 2.50
CA TYR A 447 26.19 15.84 3.65
C TYR A 447 25.83 16.68 4.87
N SER A 448 26.06 16.15 6.08
CA SER A 448 25.62 16.80 7.33
C SER A 448 26.56 17.92 7.78
N ASN A 449 27.86 17.65 7.78
CA ASN A 449 28.90 18.60 8.19
C ASN A 449 30.25 18.23 7.55
N LYS A 450 31.16 19.20 7.46
CA LYS A 450 32.46 19.01 6.80
C LYS A 450 33.34 17.97 7.48
N TYR A 451 33.33 17.87 8.81
CA TYR A 451 34.23 16.99 9.54
C TYR A 451 33.89 15.53 9.28
N GLU A 452 32.59 15.20 9.31
CA GLU A 452 32.08 13.88 8.95
C GLU A 452 32.36 13.59 7.46
N ALA A 453 32.13 14.56 6.56
CA ALA A 453 32.42 14.37 5.15
C ALA A 453 33.90 14.08 4.88
N ILE A 454 34.81 14.90 5.44
CA ILE A 454 36.27 14.70 5.30
C ILE A 454 36.69 13.37 5.93
N TYR A 455 36.12 13.00 7.08
CA TYR A 455 36.39 11.71 7.72
C TYR A 455 36.08 10.54 6.77
N TRP A 456 34.92 10.52 6.14
CA TRP A 456 34.57 9.44 5.19
C TRP A 456 35.37 9.51 3.87
N MET A 457 35.71 10.71 3.39
CA MET A 457 36.61 10.84 2.23
C MET A 457 38.00 10.27 2.48
N ASN A 458 38.53 10.43 3.70
CA ASN A 458 39.83 9.88 4.06
C ASN A 458 39.86 8.35 4.00
N LEU A 459 38.75 7.68 4.28
CA LEU A 459 38.64 6.23 4.07
C LEU A 459 38.82 5.89 2.59
N LEU A 460 38.15 6.59 1.67
CA LEU A 460 38.29 6.37 0.23
C LEU A 460 39.71 6.63 -0.27
N VAL A 461 40.36 7.70 0.21
CA VAL A 461 41.77 8.00 -0.08
C VAL A 461 42.66 6.84 0.38
N TYR A 462 42.47 6.37 1.61
CA TYR A 462 43.27 5.28 2.18
C TYR A 462 43.08 3.96 1.40
N LEU A 463 41.85 3.64 0.97
CA LEU A 463 41.57 2.47 0.14
C LEU A 463 42.28 2.51 -1.23
N CYS A 464 42.77 3.67 -1.66
CA CYS A 464 43.51 3.84 -2.92
C CYS A 464 45.03 3.71 -2.77
N THR A 465 45.59 3.71 -1.55
CA THR A 465 47.05 3.73 -1.35
C THR A 465 47.71 2.35 -1.46
N GLY A 466 46.92 1.27 -1.39
CA GLY A 466 47.41 -0.11 -1.37
C GLY A 466 47.92 -0.61 -0.02
N ASN A 467 47.78 0.20 1.03
CA ASN A 467 48.14 -0.22 2.40
C ASN A 467 47.15 -1.25 2.93
N ASN A 468 47.65 -2.20 3.72
CA ASN A 468 46.79 -3.19 4.35
C ASN A 468 45.77 -2.52 5.28
N ILE A 469 44.56 -3.08 5.32
CA ILE A 469 43.49 -2.71 6.23
C ILE A 469 43.05 -3.95 7.00
N GLU A 470 42.62 -3.74 8.25
CA GLU A 470 41.95 -4.75 9.04
C GLU A 470 40.45 -4.53 8.96
N VAL A 471 39.72 -5.52 8.46
CA VAL A 471 38.27 -5.49 8.34
C VAL A 471 37.66 -6.43 9.36
N ILE A 472 36.83 -5.89 10.25
CA ILE A 472 36.11 -6.63 11.27
C ILE A 472 34.66 -6.78 10.84
N ILE A 473 34.21 -8.02 10.61
CA ILE A 473 32.87 -8.37 10.18
C ILE A 473 32.37 -9.57 11.00
N ASP A 474 31.22 -9.43 11.67
CA ASP A 474 30.62 -10.46 12.54
C ASP A 474 31.64 -11.13 13.49
N ASP A 475 32.37 -10.31 14.24
CA ASP A 475 33.42 -10.72 15.19
C ASP A 475 34.61 -11.47 14.57
N LYS A 476 34.75 -11.45 13.24
CA LYS A 476 35.91 -11.96 12.51
C LYS A 476 36.75 -10.83 11.95
N THR A 477 38.05 -10.93 12.20
CA THR A 477 39.06 -10.05 11.61
C THR A 477 39.59 -10.65 10.30
N ILE A 478 39.61 -9.86 9.23
CA ILE A 478 40.15 -10.20 7.92
C ILE A 478 41.14 -9.10 7.50
N MET A 479 42.35 -9.48 7.11
CA MET A 479 43.30 -8.56 6.50
C MET A 479 43.04 -8.45 5.00
N ILE A 480 42.89 -7.22 4.51
CA ILE A 480 42.69 -6.94 3.08
C ILE A 480 43.80 -6.00 2.60
N SER A 481 44.31 -6.25 1.40
CA SER A 481 45.28 -5.41 0.69
C SER A 481 44.63 -4.82 -0.55
N PRO A 482 44.11 -3.57 -0.49
CA PRO A 482 43.55 -2.90 -1.66
C PRO A 482 44.59 -2.73 -2.78
N ASN A 483 44.13 -2.56 -4.03
CA ASN A 483 45.02 -2.20 -5.13
C ASN A 483 45.32 -0.70 -5.12
N VAL A 484 46.52 -0.33 -5.55
CA VAL A 484 46.92 1.07 -5.72
C VAL A 484 46.07 1.72 -6.83
N ASN A 485 45.41 2.84 -6.54
CA ASN A 485 44.58 3.59 -7.49
C ASN A 485 44.88 5.11 -7.42
N LYS A 486 45.91 5.56 -8.14
CA LYS A 486 46.34 6.97 -8.14
C LYS A 486 45.26 7.94 -8.64
N GLN A 487 44.47 7.53 -9.63
CA GLN A 487 43.39 8.38 -10.18
C GLN A 487 42.26 8.57 -9.15
N GLY A 488 41.84 7.48 -8.50
CA GLY A 488 40.87 7.52 -7.42
C GLY A 488 41.36 8.37 -6.24
N GLU A 489 42.62 8.20 -5.85
CA GLU A 489 43.23 9.01 -4.78
C GLU A 489 43.13 10.51 -5.09
N LEU A 490 43.53 10.94 -6.29
CA LEU A 490 43.46 12.34 -6.71
C LEU A 490 42.01 12.86 -6.68
N LEU A 491 41.06 12.07 -7.16
CA LEU A 491 39.64 12.41 -7.16
C LEU A 491 39.10 12.61 -5.73
N TYR A 492 39.42 11.69 -4.83
CA TYR A 492 38.96 11.75 -3.44
C TYR A 492 39.64 12.87 -2.65
N ARG A 493 40.89 13.22 -2.96
CA ARG A 493 41.55 14.41 -2.41
C ARG A 493 40.87 15.72 -2.84
N LYS A 494 40.44 15.83 -4.11
CA LYS A 494 39.58 16.96 -4.55
C LYS A 494 38.27 17.03 -3.76
N GLY A 495 37.72 15.88 -3.38
CA GLY A 495 36.58 15.79 -2.47
C GLY A 495 36.83 16.43 -1.11
N ILE A 496 37.98 16.15 -0.49
CA ILE A 496 38.37 16.78 0.77
C ILE A 496 38.47 18.30 0.61
N GLU A 497 39.18 18.75 -0.42
CA GLU A 497 39.35 20.18 -0.72
C GLU A 497 38.01 20.89 -0.95
N TYR A 498 37.05 20.27 -1.65
CA TYR A 498 35.71 20.81 -1.83
C TYR A 498 35.03 21.15 -0.51
N TYR A 499 35.05 20.23 0.47
CA TYR A 499 34.41 20.46 1.77
C TYR A 499 35.10 21.57 2.56
N GLU A 500 36.41 21.74 2.40
CA GLU A 500 37.16 22.86 2.98
C GLU A 500 36.80 24.18 2.31
N ILE A 501 36.69 24.20 0.97
CA ILE A 501 36.27 25.38 0.21
C ILE A 501 34.88 25.85 0.65
N ILE A 502 33.91 24.92 0.78
CA ILE A 502 32.55 25.27 1.22
C ILE A 502 32.58 25.92 2.61
N ASP A 503 33.36 25.37 3.56
CA ASP A 503 33.53 25.95 4.89
C ASP A 503 34.20 27.34 4.87
N GLN A 504 35.19 27.54 4.00
CA GLN A 504 35.84 28.85 3.81
C GLN A 504 34.84 29.88 3.27
N ILE A 505 34.02 29.50 2.29
CA ILE A 505 32.98 30.38 1.74
C ILE A 505 32.00 30.80 2.83
N GLU A 506 31.48 29.85 3.63
CA GLU A 506 30.56 30.15 4.74
C GLU A 506 31.16 31.12 5.77
N LYS A 507 32.47 31.01 6.04
CA LYS A 507 33.20 31.91 6.92
C LYS A 507 33.30 33.32 6.34
N ILE A 508 33.60 33.45 5.04
CA ILE A 508 33.73 34.76 4.38
C ILE A 508 32.38 35.47 4.30
N ILE A 509 31.29 34.75 3.99
CA ILE A 509 29.94 35.34 3.90
C ILE A 509 29.24 35.47 5.26
N HIS A 510 29.88 35.01 6.35
CA HIS A 510 29.35 35.00 7.72
C HIS A 510 27.97 34.32 7.87
N ARG A 511 27.71 33.27 7.09
CA ARG A 511 26.43 32.54 7.09
C ARG A 511 26.61 31.10 6.60
N LYS A 512 25.85 30.17 7.16
CA LYS A 512 25.76 28.78 6.68
C LYS A 512 24.74 28.58 5.58
N PHE A 513 25.05 27.68 4.64
CA PHE A 513 24.11 27.14 3.67
C PHE A 513 23.01 26.35 4.38
N LYS A 514 21.77 26.40 3.86
CA LYS A 514 20.67 25.59 4.42
C LYS A 514 20.80 24.13 4.02
N LYS A 515 21.43 23.85 2.88
CA LYS A 515 21.64 22.49 2.36
C LYS A 515 23.04 22.36 1.78
N HIS A 516 23.81 21.40 2.30
CA HIS A 516 25.16 21.13 1.83
C HIS A 516 25.16 20.00 0.81
N LYS A 517 25.34 20.34 -0.48
CA LYS A 517 25.40 19.34 -1.56
C LYS A 517 26.76 18.65 -1.60
N ASN A 518 26.73 17.34 -1.79
CA ASN A 518 27.92 16.50 -1.92
C ASN A 518 28.74 16.85 -3.19
N ILE A 519 30.02 16.48 -3.25
CA ILE A 519 30.90 16.84 -4.37
C ILE A 519 30.44 16.21 -5.70
N ASN A 520 30.58 16.97 -6.78
CA ASN A 520 30.82 16.45 -8.13
C ASN A 520 31.78 17.42 -8.85
N ASN A 521 32.23 17.07 -10.07
CA ASN A 521 33.21 17.89 -10.81
C ASN A 521 32.72 19.33 -11.05
N GLU A 522 31.44 19.51 -11.40
CA GLU A 522 30.85 20.83 -11.66
C GLU A 522 30.76 21.69 -10.38
N ARG A 523 30.38 21.08 -9.25
CA ARG A 523 30.26 21.77 -7.96
C ARG A 523 31.61 22.20 -7.41
N TYR A 524 32.64 21.37 -7.60
CA TYR A 524 34.00 21.72 -7.22
C TYR A 524 34.50 22.94 -8.00
N ASP A 525 34.36 22.94 -9.33
CA ASP A 525 34.72 24.10 -10.17
C ASP A 525 33.97 25.37 -9.74
N LYS A 526 32.64 25.27 -9.53
CA LYS A 526 31.84 26.39 -9.01
C LYS A 526 32.31 26.88 -7.65
N ALA A 527 32.61 25.98 -6.72
CA ALA A 527 33.07 26.33 -5.39
C ALA A 527 34.43 27.04 -5.44
N GLN A 528 35.37 26.56 -6.27
CA GLN A 528 36.66 27.22 -6.47
C GLN A 528 36.49 28.64 -7.02
N LYS A 529 35.64 28.83 -8.05
CA LYS A 529 35.37 30.15 -8.63
C LYS A 529 34.80 31.13 -7.60
N VAL A 530 33.81 30.69 -6.83
CA VAL A 530 33.20 31.51 -5.77
C VAL A 530 34.22 31.87 -4.69
N LEU A 531 35.06 30.94 -4.25
CA LEU A 531 36.07 31.23 -3.23
C LEU A 531 37.10 32.26 -3.71
N HIS A 532 37.57 32.16 -4.95
CA HIS A 532 38.52 33.11 -5.53
C HIS A 532 37.89 34.50 -5.73
N PHE A 533 36.63 34.55 -6.19
CA PHE A 533 35.83 35.77 -6.27
C PHE A 533 35.72 36.47 -4.90
N LEU A 534 35.32 35.73 -3.86
CA LEU A 534 35.12 36.29 -2.53
C LEU A 534 36.43 36.77 -1.87
N ASN A 535 37.53 36.08 -2.13
CA ASN A 535 38.84 36.46 -1.61
C ASN A 535 39.54 37.55 -2.44
N GLN A 536 39.00 37.94 -3.60
CA GLN A 536 39.65 38.82 -4.58
C GLN A 536 41.07 38.34 -4.93
N LYS A 537 41.23 37.02 -5.06
CA LYS A 537 42.51 36.37 -5.38
C LYS A 537 42.48 35.82 -6.79
N ALA A 538 43.54 36.08 -7.54
CA ALA A 538 43.73 35.50 -8.86
C ALA A 538 44.03 33.99 -8.75
N ILE A 539 43.44 33.22 -9.65
CA ILE A 539 43.89 31.86 -9.97
C ILE A 539 45.12 32.00 -10.88
N ILE A 540 46.21 31.32 -10.52
CA ILE A 540 47.42 31.27 -11.33
C ILE A 540 47.35 30.03 -12.24
N ILE A 541 47.50 30.23 -13.55
CA ILE A 541 47.53 29.16 -14.54
C ILE A 541 48.94 29.09 -15.12
N PRO A 542 49.65 27.96 -14.95
CA PRO A 542 50.97 27.77 -15.53
C PRO A 542 50.96 27.90 -17.06
N PRO A 543 52.08 28.30 -17.69
CA PRO A 543 52.18 28.46 -19.15
C PRO A 543 51.73 27.22 -19.93
N ILE A 544 52.06 26.03 -19.43
CA ILE A 544 51.74 24.75 -20.09
C ILE A 544 50.24 24.43 -20.14
N GLU A 545 49.44 25.06 -19.28
CA GLU A 545 47.98 24.93 -19.22
C GLU A 545 47.26 26.09 -19.94
N CYS A 546 48.01 27.14 -20.34
CA CYS A 546 47.45 28.26 -21.06
C CYS A 546 47.07 27.85 -22.48
N LYS A 547 45.83 28.17 -22.88
CA LYS A 547 45.40 28.00 -24.27
C LYS A 547 45.87 29.18 -25.11
N ASP A 548 46.32 28.87 -26.33
CA ASP A 548 46.60 29.86 -27.36
C ASP A 548 45.33 30.68 -27.64
N LEU A 549 45.51 31.99 -27.80
CA LEU A 549 44.44 32.89 -28.21
C LEU A 549 44.55 33.11 -29.71
N THR A 550 43.45 32.90 -30.43
CA THR A 550 43.37 33.21 -31.86
C THR A 550 42.30 34.26 -32.09
N PHE A 551 42.67 35.34 -32.78
CA PHE A 551 41.77 36.45 -33.09
C PHE A 551 42.11 37.07 -34.45
N GLU A 552 41.13 37.75 -35.02
CA GLU A 552 41.22 38.37 -36.34
C GLU A 552 41.48 39.88 -36.20
N VAL A 553 42.41 40.42 -37.00
CA VAL A 553 42.74 41.84 -37.03
C VAL A 553 42.84 42.37 -38.44
N GLU A 554 42.58 43.67 -38.61
CA GLU A 554 42.75 44.34 -39.89
C GLU A 554 44.23 44.50 -40.28
N PRO A 555 44.57 44.56 -41.58
CA PRO A 555 45.94 44.71 -42.08
C PRO A 555 46.72 45.90 -41.51
N ASN A 556 46.02 46.98 -41.16
CA ASN A 556 46.64 48.23 -40.71
C ASN A 556 46.84 48.31 -39.18
N SER A 557 46.45 47.27 -38.44
CA SER A 557 46.59 47.20 -36.98
C SER A 557 48.06 47.27 -36.54
N SER A 558 48.30 47.84 -35.35
CA SER A 558 49.66 47.99 -34.80
C SER A 558 50.36 46.65 -34.64
N ILE A 559 49.66 45.63 -34.13
CA ILE A 559 50.21 44.29 -33.91
C ILE A 559 50.73 43.62 -35.21
N ILE A 560 50.12 43.90 -36.37
CA ILE A 560 50.59 43.39 -37.66
C ILE A 560 51.87 44.10 -38.09
N LYS A 561 51.92 45.43 -37.94
CA LYS A 561 53.11 46.23 -38.25
C LYS A 561 54.28 45.84 -37.34
N ASP A 562 53.99 45.66 -36.05
CA ASP A 562 54.97 45.26 -35.04
C ASP A 562 55.51 43.86 -35.34
N TYR A 563 54.65 42.91 -35.71
CA TYR A 563 55.05 41.54 -36.10
C TYR A 563 55.88 41.49 -37.40
N GLN A 564 55.54 42.33 -38.39
CA GLN A 564 56.30 42.42 -39.65
C GLN A 564 57.70 43.04 -39.45
N ASN A 565 57.85 43.92 -38.45
CA ASN A 565 59.13 44.54 -38.09
C ASN A 565 59.99 43.62 -37.21
N ASP A 566 59.40 43.05 -36.16
CA ASP A 566 60.04 42.11 -35.24
C ASP A 566 59.02 41.07 -34.73
N ASN A 567 59.23 39.82 -35.12
CA ASN A 567 58.35 38.71 -34.77
C ASN A 567 58.51 38.22 -33.31
N ASN A 568 59.50 38.73 -32.56
CA ASN A 568 59.74 38.39 -31.16
C ASN A 568 59.15 39.40 -30.16
N ASN A 569 58.37 40.37 -30.65
CA ASN A 569 57.67 41.31 -29.77
C ASN A 569 56.76 40.57 -28.78
N LYS A 570 56.89 40.94 -27.50
CA LYS A 570 56.07 40.42 -26.40
C LYS A 570 54.94 41.38 -26.08
N TYR A 571 53.74 40.84 -25.90
CA TYR A 571 52.53 41.59 -25.61
C TYR A 571 51.94 41.14 -24.27
N ALA A 572 51.47 42.09 -23.47
CA ALA A 572 50.52 41.76 -22.40
C ALA A 572 49.11 41.81 -22.99
N MET A 573 48.31 40.77 -22.72
CA MET A 573 46.94 40.68 -23.20
C MET A 573 46.00 40.47 -22.04
N ALA A 574 44.91 41.22 -22.02
CA ALA A 574 43.89 41.11 -20.99
C ALA A 574 42.51 41.14 -21.64
N PHE A 575 41.61 40.27 -21.19
CA PHE A 575 40.23 40.23 -21.68
C PHE A 575 39.27 39.76 -20.61
N SER A 576 38.03 40.21 -20.72
CA SER A 576 36.94 39.84 -19.83
C SER A 576 35.94 38.95 -20.56
N ARG A 577 35.54 37.84 -19.94
CA ARG A 577 34.42 37.01 -20.42
C ARG A 577 33.24 37.17 -19.47
N ASP A 578 32.04 37.36 -20.01
CA ASP A 578 30.82 37.34 -19.20
C ASP A 578 30.61 35.96 -18.59
N ILE A 579 30.40 35.91 -17.27
CA ILE A 579 30.01 34.69 -16.57
C ILE A 579 28.63 34.91 -15.91
N PRO A 580 27.68 33.97 -16.10
CA PRO A 580 26.41 34.03 -15.38
C PRO A 580 26.61 33.92 -13.86
N SER A 581 25.58 34.30 -13.11
CA SER A 581 25.60 34.10 -11.66
C SER A 581 25.77 32.61 -11.30
N ILE A 582 26.67 32.30 -10.38
CA ILE A 582 26.93 30.93 -9.94
C ILE A 582 25.98 30.59 -8.80
N LYS A 583 25.14 29.59 -9.00
CA LYS A 583 24.37 28.96 -7.91
C LYS A 583 25.22 27.89 -7.23
N LEU A 584 25.56 28.11 -5.96
CA LEU A 584 26.28 27.15 -5.12
C LEU A 584 25.40 26.82 -3.91
N ASN A 585 25.11 25.54 -3.71
CA ASN A 585 24.11 25.08 -2.74
C ASN A 585 22.76 25.79 -2.93
N ASP A 586 22.31 26.53 -1.92
CA ASP A 586 21.08 27.31 -1.89
C ASP A 586 21.28 28.82 -2.12
N GLU A 587 22.49 29.28 -2.44
CA GLU A 587 22.82 30.70 -2.65
C GLU A 587 23.24 31.00 -4.10
N ILE A 588 23.12 32.27 -4.51
CA ILE A 588 23.47 32.76 -5.84
C ILE A 588 24.53 33.86 -5.72
N PHE A 589 25.68 33.65 -6.36
CA PHE A 589 26.81 34.58 -6.40
C PHE A 589 26.83 35.30 -7.74
N LYS A 590 26.65 36.62 -7.72
CA LYS A 590 26.74 37.48 -8.91
C LYS A 590 28.21 37.80 -9.19
N ILE A 591 28.87 36.94 -9.95
CA ILE A 591 30.28 37.10 -10.28
C ILE A 591 30.46 38.21 -11.32
N GLY A 592 29.81 38.12 -12.49
CA GLY A 592 29.92 39.13 -13.55
C GLY A 592 30.91 38.72 -14.62
N PHE A 593 32.21 38.79 -14.33
CA PHE A 593 33.27 38.62 -15.33
C PHE A 593 34.37 37.63 -14.90
N GLU A 594 34.90 36.88 -15.89
CA GLU A 594 36.21 36.22 -15.86
C GLU A 594 37.23 37.17 -16.48
N ASN A 595 38.12 37.73 -15.68
CA ASN A 595 39.15 38.63 -16.15
C ASN A 595 40.46 37.84 -16.29
N VAL A 596 40.89 37.61 -17.52
CA VAL A 596 42.11 36.86 -17.83
C VAL A 596 43.21 37.83 -18.21
N LEU A 597 44.38 37.67 -17.58
CA LEU A 597 45.59 38.44 -17.85
C LEU A 597 46.71 37.49 -18.25
N TYR A 598 47.20 37.66 -19.47
CA TYR A 598 48.42 37.06 -20.00
C TYR A 598 49.52 38.11 -20.02
N LYS A 599 50.67 37.81 -19.42
CA LYS A 599 51.73 38.80 -19.19
C LYS A 599 52.77 38.85 -20.32
N SER A 600 53.03 37.71 -20.97
CA SER A 600 54.06 37.58 -22.00
C SER A 600 53.53 36.72 -23.15
N CYS A 601 52.75 37.34 -24.03
CA CYS A 601 52.27 36.73 -25.27
C CYS A 601 53.23 36.97 -26.43
N ILE A 602 53.58 35.90 -27.16
CA ILE A 602 54.29 35.97 -28.43
C ILE A 602 53.37 35.50 -29.55
N VAL A 603 53.45 36.14 -30.71
CA VAL A 603 52.73 35.70 -31.92
C VAL A 603 53.34 34.40 -32.44
N SER A 604 52.64 33.29 -32.29
CA SER A 604 53.05 31.97 -32.78
C SER A 604 52.63 31.73 -34.24
N SER A 605 51.58 32.40 -34.71
CA SER A 605 51.13 32.32 -36.10
C SER A 605 50.44 33.60 -36.56
N CYS A 606 50.66 33.98 -37.82
CA CYS A 606 49.95 35.08 -38.48
C CYS A 606 49.61 34.67 -39.92
N LYS A 607 48.32 34.66 -40.29
CA LYS A 607 47.84 34.16 -41.59
C LYS A 607 46.84 35.12 -42.22
N LEU A 608 47.04 35.46 -43.49
CA LEU A 608 46.08 36.26 -44.27
C LEU A 608 44.83 35.41 -44.59
N LEU A 609 43.66 35.97 -44.30
CA LEU A 609 42.35 35.39 -44.54
C LEU A 609 41.78 35.84 -45.89
N SER A 610 40.80 35.10 -46.40
CA SER A 610 40.15 35.39 -47.69
C SER A 610 39.39 36.71 -47.73
N ASN A 611 39.00 37.25 -46.58
CA ASN A 611 38.35 38.55 -46.44
C ASN A 611 39.34 39.73 -46.38
N GLY A 612 40.65 39.46 -46.48
CA GLY A 612 41.71 40.47 -46.42
C GLY A 612 42.23 40.78 -45.02
N ASN A 613 41.66 40.22 -43.95
CA ASN A 613 42.15 40.37 -42.59
C ASN A 613 43.23 39.33 -42.24
N TYR A 614 43.88 39.49 -41.09
CA TYR A 614 44.86 38.53 -40.57
C TYR A 614 44.31 37.77 -39.36
N SER A 615 44.44 36.45 -39.36
CA SER A 615 44.27 35.61 -38.18
C SER A 615 45.60 35.53 -37.44
N ILE A 616 45.62 36.01 -36.20
CA ILE A 616 46.79 35.96 -35.31
C ILE A 616 46.51 34.92 -34.23
N THR A 617 47.48 34.03 -34.02
CA THR A 617 47.54 33.15 -32.86
C THR A 617 48.68 33.59 -31.97
N VAL A 618 48.41 33.74 -30.68
CA VAL A 618 49.41 34.08 -29.67
C VAL A 618 49.50 33.00 -28.60
N HIS A 619 50.73 32.77 -28.15
CA HIS A 619 51.07 31.85 -27.07
C HIS A 619 51.58 32.64 -25.87
N ASN A 620 51.15 32.28 -24.66
CA ASN A 620 51.59 32.93 -23.43
C ASN A 620 52.69 32.11 -22.74
N GLU A 621 53.85 32.72 -22.54
CA GLU A 621 55.04 32.05 -22.00
C GLU A 621 55.16 32.11 -20.47
N GLU A 622 54.34 32.93 -19.82
CA GLU A 622 54.37 33.15 -18.36
C GLU A 622 53.08 32.70 -17.67
N ASP A 623 53.06 32.69 -16.33
CA ASP A 623 51.86 32.42 -15.56
C ASP A 623 50.72 33.39 -15.92
N ALA A 624 49.60 32.84 -16.37
CA ALA A 624 48.38 33.61 -16.57
C ALA A 624 47.63 33.80 -15.25
N GLN A 625 46.91 34.91 -15.15
CA GLN A 625 46.09 35.22 -13.98
C GLN A 625 44.61 35.28 -14.37
N ILE A 626 43.76 34.56 -13.66
CA ILE A 626 42.31 34.67 -13.78
C ILE A 626 41.74 35.28 -12.51
N LEU A 627 41.10 36.44 -12.63
CA LEU A 627 40.36 37.09 -11.55
C LEU A 627 38.86 37.07 -11.85
N TYR A 628 38.06 36.66 -10.88
CA TYR A 628 36.61 36.77 -10.95
C TYR A 628 36.17 38.05 -10.25
N SER A 629 35.43 38.93 -10.94
CA SER A 629 34.92 40.17 -10.35
C SER A 629 33.67 40.70 -11.06
N THR A 630 32.96 41.61 -10.40
CA THR A 630 31.72 42.23 -10.93
C THR A 630 31.98 43.27 -12.02
N GLU A 631 33.23 43.62 -12.28
CA GLU A 631 33.64 44.61 -13.26
C GLU A 631 34.54 43.96 -14.32
N SER A 632 34.37 44.36 -15.58
CA SER A 632 35.29 44.00 -16.65
C SER A 632 36.58 44.81 -16.52
N ILE A 633 37.65 44.32 -17.13
CA ILE A 633 38.88 45.10 -17.33
C ILE A 633 38.54 46.38 -18.10
N ARG A 634 39.12 47.50 -17.67
CA ARG A 634 39.00 48.80 -18.34
C ARG A 634 40.38 49.36 -18.63
N GLN A 635 40.48 50.17 -19.68
CA GLN A 635 41.71 50.89 -20.01
C GLN A 635 41.45 52.39 -19.95
N GLU A 636 42.24 53.12 -19.17
CA GLU A 636 42.20 54.58 -19.11
C GLU A 636 43.64 55.11 -19.21
N ASN A 637 43.88 56.11 -20.07
CA ASN A 637 45.19 56.77 -20.23
C ASN A 637 46.37 55.79 -20.30
N GLN A 638 46.25 54.75 -21.15
CA GLN A 638 47.24 53.68 -21.36
C GLN A 638 47.46 52.69 -20.19
N THR A 639 46.70 52.81 -19.10
CA THR A 639 46.78 51.91 -17.95
C THR A 639 45.57 50.98 -17.92
N LEU A 640 45.81 49.69 -17.65
CA LEU A 640 44.75 48.71 -17.41
C LEU A 640 44.33 48.75 -15.94
N TYR A 641 43.03 48.86 -15.71
CA TYR A 641 42.40 48.85 -14.40
C TYR A 641 41.50 47.63 -14.26
N LEU A 642 41.62 46.98 -13.11
CA LEU A 642 40.77 45.89 -12.68
C LEU A 642 40.47 46.11 -11.20
N LYS A 643 39.20 46.34 -10.87
CA LYS A 643 38.73 46.56 -9.50
C LYS A 643 38.22 45.28 -8.86
#